data_AF-H3ZN78-F1
#
_entry.id   AF-H3ZN78-F1
#
_cell.length_a   1.000
_cell.length_b   1.000
_cell.length_c   1.000
_cell.angle_alpha   90.00
_cell.angle_beta   90.00
_cell.angle_gamma   90.00
#
_symmetry.space_group_name_H-M   'P 1'
#
loop_
_entity.id
_entity.type
_entity.pdbx_description
1 polymer ?
#
loop_
_entity_poly.entity_id
_entity_poly.type
_entity_poly.pdbx_seq_one_letter_code
_entity_poly.pdbx_strand_id
1 'polypeptide(L)'
;MGMVKRELKVQYPDLVLIILFLLLSLSIEQWFGGLFYIHQIDSSFYLNPTKRLTDVTYIWKDQNSLGYSMAEFNLIPFYAFQIGLLRTLEFIGFDSWRSLVYSQMIIYYLTVFMSFSFSYMFFKKIYELYNRKDITVKRYLVPAMVSIFYVINPHTISVVFWRYMSWSRFWFGAPLLGYIFIRYLETKHMKYILISALLFFTPLASGFSVVGFLLLYSLWAILGIVYNVLSQEHPFKTFRHLVTFIAMFTFQIMWILLPLYFSLTHTYQYAISLSSATPEDMLKYSSKFTTVINIFRLMGNHLLYSTYEDGYPYVWVESYLHGIPSVLILLFVIIIMLPLLTFKMAEKRKISAYLAIISIWTLLVIVMKGMAPPMQYIGKSLLKLNPAFFRHPYDRFISLYVILFGILLVFSFSELLSRVALTSKRVLSLFMLFMICIYAIGYPFFNGDIIPPQDRITLRGTEYDKLGNLTLEGSLLIMPFSLYREYSYNISGRINHPNAKSIAYAFVSSKPVYTTIRYASSEQDKIFLDYLYSYIISNNSVAFINMLIKFGFKYILLQKDFSSRYLNTDYATAAKKMTSFLLQLNRSKLIVPVLNTKDFTLFKIPTNNVTNRINVGRVSLLSEHSLFNIPPQSVNFVCFPHTYQHPLKLLSMSNIILLRESKPINIFTCVANSTFISPLSFSSQGWKKIAYGVEKIAYSDTTYFIPNSFNMSQFKERYEVLRMDFESPKEYAQRKTGVYTLSLSTDAISGNYSLNISTCTNKKRWSYVSSPEINVTPGEVLLVHTATKVYNLQRVHVAIAGYSNITHKWEYLEFAPPGTDGFTPWKSHIRILQVPENITKIKLVLNAGWVYNTTTDRCGYALFDDIWIYNITGSLPRTKLIGRIDIKESQNYHLIIRYFKNQKGGAIRVYLDGTPIYIRTKDQLNKFVWEDLGTFNLEKGEHKIVLENVRGFNAVNLFALIPENEYNKARKEAIELLQNKTIIYLFEAESDLYRENVEIIKDFNASNGEAIKFNQKGKAWQNVEIVKNSTYRLALKGNGTFNISIGDYKYVLTVNNSTFEYTPLFYLRNGEYKLEITPTSKDALLDVVWLYSTDKNETLEELFQTNETPATVQNYTKINPTLWKVKVNATKPFFLTFAESYDPLWEARVYKNGKLVEKVSPVPVYGVINGFWINQTGNLEIVLRYTPQDWFERGLIISLTTFILSVFYIFYDWRREKGDKWAKRLERKAKKFLDKLKQRIRFKNLRKLFM
;
A
#
# COMPACT_ATOMS: atom_id res chain seq x y z
N MET A 1 7.40 15.23 -47.55
CA MET A 1 8.87 15.08 -47.68
C MET A 1 9.58 16.33 -48.25
N GLY A 2 9.09 16.96 -49.32
CA GLY A 2 9.71 18.18 -49.89
C GLY A 2 9.75 19.42 -48.98
N MET A 3 8.75 19.62 -48.13
CA MET A 3 8.72 20.73 -47.14
C MET A 3 9.67 20.51 -45.95
N VAL A 4 9.92 19.24 -45.59
CA VAL A 4 10.83 18.81 -44.52
C VAL A 4 12.30 18.96 -44.95
N LYS A 5 12.60 18.67 -46.23
CA LYS A 5 13.92 18.88 -46.82
C LYS A 5 14.34 20.36 -46.83
N ARG A 6 13.39 21.29 -47.04
CA ARG A 6 13.63 22.75 -47.02
C ARG A 6 13.86 23.32 -45.61
N GLU A 7 13.26 22.74 -44.57
CA GLU A 7 13.40 23.27 -43.20
C GLU A 7 14.54 22.65 -42.40
N LEU A 8 14.96 21.41 -42.69
CA LEU A 8 15.97 20.73 -41.88
C LEU A 8 17.42 21.03 -42.25
N LYS A 9 17.71 21.62 -43.44
CA LYS A 9 19.08 21.88 -43.93
C LYS A 9 20.10 20.82 -43.46
N VAL A 10 19.77 19.54 -43.64
CA VAL A 10 20.62 18.41 -43.21
C VAL A 10 21.89 18.48 -44.05
N GLN A 11 23.02 18.75 -43.41
CA GLN A 11 24.31 18.79 -44.12
C GLN A 11 24.87 17.37 -44.24
N TYR A 12 25.77 17.12 -45.19
CA TYR A 12 26.38 15.81 -45.39
C TYR A 12 26.95 15.19 -44.09
N PRO A 13 27.64 15.94 -43.19
CA PRO A 13 28.10 15.40 -41.91
C PRO A 13 26.99 14.92 -40.97
N ASP A 14 25.81 15.55 -41.02
CA ASP A 14 24.64 15.12 -40.24
C ASP A 14 24.16 13.74 -40.72
N LEU A 15 24.13 13.53 -42.04
CA LEU A 15 23.72 12.26 -42.63
C LEU A 15 24.68 11.13 -42.23
N VAL A 16 25.99 11.38 -42.28
CA VAL A 16 27.01 10.42 -41.85
C VAL A 16 26.82 10.02 -40.38
N LEU A 17 26.59 10.99 -39.49
CA LEU A 17 26.36 10.71 -38.06
C LEU A 17 25.06 9.95 -37.82
N ILE A 18 23.98 10.26 -38.54
CA ILE A 18 22.72 9.53 -38.45
C ILE A 18 22.90 8.06 -38.89
N ILE A 19 23.65 7.81 -39.96
CA ILE A 19 23.99 6.45 -40.40
C ILE A 19 24.83 5.74 -39.33
N LEU A 20 25.78 6.42 -38.71
CA LEU A 20 26.57 5.86 -37.61
C LEU A 20 25.70 5.52 -36.39
N PHE A 21 24.72 6.36 -36.04
CA PHE A 21 23.76 6.05 -34.98
C PHE A 21 22.84 4.89 -35.34
N LEU A 22 22.47 4.75 -36.61
CA LEU A 22 21.74 3.59 -37.13
C LEU A 22 22.54 2.30 -36.93
N LEU A 23 23.83 2.31 -37.29
CA LEU A 23 24.73 1.17 -37.09
C LEU A 23 24.94 0.86 -35.61
N LEU A 24 25.17 1.87 -34.76
CA LEU A 24 25.28 1.68 -33.31
C LEU A 24 24.01 1.06 -32.72
N SER A 25 22.84 1.46 -33.19
CA SER A 25 21.57 0.92 -32.71
C SER A 25 21.33 -0.54 -33.12
N LEU A 26 22.03 -1.08 -34.12
CA LEU A 26 21.96 -2.51 -34.48
C LEU A 26 22.59 -3.42 -33.42
N SER A 27 23.49 -2.89 -32.57
CA SER A 27 24.11 -3.67 -31.49
C SER A 27 23.12 -4.27 -30.50
N ILE A 28 21.89 -3.74 -30.44
CA ILE A 28 20.85 -4.24 -29.52
C ILE A 28 20.24 -5.57 -29.95
N GLU A 29 20.57 -6.12 -31.12
CA GLU A 29 20.14 -7.47 -31.51
C GLU A 29 20.54 -8.51 -30.44
N GLN A 30 21.72 -8.33 -29.83
CA GLN A 30 22.23 -9.17 -28.75
C GLN A 30 21.36 -9.14 -27.48
N TRP A 31 20.54 -8.10 -27.29
CA TRP A 31 19.63 -7.98 -26.14
C TRP A 31 18.58 -9.10 -26.13
N PHE A 32 18.16 -9.52 -27.31
CA PHE A 32 17.18 -10.60 -27.47
C PHE A 32 17.86 -11.98 -27.44
N GLY A 33 19.12 -12.08 -27.85
CA GLY A 33 19.87 -13.35 -27.88
C GLY A 33 19.21 -14.41 -28.77
N GLY A 34 18.57 -13.98 -29.87
CA GLY A 34 17.77 -14.81 -30.76
C GLY A 34 16.29 -14.42 -30.77
N LEU A 35 15.40 -15.37 -31.10
CA LEU A 35 13.95 -15.18 -31.20
C LEU A 35 13.23 -15.31 -29.84
N PHE A 36 13.70 -14.56 -28.84
CA PHE A 36 13.09 -14.48 -27.52
C PHE A 36 12.24 -13.22 -27.37
N TYR A 37 11.17 -13.30 -26.59
CA TYR A 37 10.42 -12.15 -26.14
C TYR A 37 10.96 -11.66 -24.79
N ILE A 38 11.14 -10.36 -24.64
CA ILE A 38 11.61 -9.75 -23.40
C ILE A 38 10.41 -9.51 -22.48
N HIS A 39 10.24 -10.35 -21.45
CA HIS A 39 9.15 -10.30 -20.47
C HIS A 39 9.64 -9.83 -19.09
N GLN A 40 9.82 -8.52 -18.97
CA GLN A 40 10.41 -7.86 -17.81
C GLN A 40 9.37 -7.33 -16.82
N ILE A 41 9.87 -7.14 -15.59
CA ILE A 41 9.25 -6.34 -14.52
C ILE A 41 8.95 -4.93 -15.04
N ASP A 42 7.76 -4.40 -14.73
CA ASP A 42 7.34 -3.02 -15.02
C ASP A 42 7.47 -2.55 -16.50
N SER A 43 7.62 -3.50 -17.43
CA SER A 43 7.67 -3.21 -18.86
C SER A 43 6.29 -2.87 -19.44
N SER A 44 6.25 -1.96 -20.42
CA SER A 44 5.02 -1.64 -21.16
C SER A 44 4.60 -2.73 -22.15
N PHE A 45 5.46 -3.71 -22.42
CA PHE A 45 5.15 -4.81 -23.32
C PHE A 45 4.37 -5.92 -22.61
N TYR A 46 3.29 -6.38 -23.27
CA TYR A 46 2.41 -7.45 -22.82
C TYR A 46 2.34 -8.53 -23.91
N LEU A 47 2.20 -9.79 -23.47
CA LEU A 47 2.05 -10.94 -24.36
C LEU A 47 0.80 -10.84 -25.25
N ASN A 48 -0.23 -10.10 -24.82
CA ASN A 48 -1.42 -9.81 -25.61
C ASN A 48 -1.66 -8.28 -25.70
N PRO A 49 -1.02 -7.59 -26.67
CA PRO A 49 -1.13 -6.14 -26.78
C PRO A 49 -2.55 -5.69 -27.17
N THR A 50 -3.33 -6.51 -27.87
CA THR A 50 -4.73 -6.22 -28.25
C THR A 50 -5.63 -6.15 -27.03
N LYS A 51 -5.53 -7.12 -26.12
CA LYS A 51 -6.27 -7.10 -24.85
C LYS A 51 -5.88 -5.88 -24.03
N ARG A 52 -4.57 -5.58 -23.97
CA ARG A 52 -4.06 -4.42 -23.24
C ARG A 52 -4.51 -3.08 -23.83
N LEU A 53 -4.65 -2.95 -25.15
CA LEU A 53 -5.22 -1.76 -25.78
C LEU A 53 -6.65 -1.51 -25.29
N THR A 54 -7.45 -2.58 -25.20
CA THR A 54 -8.83 -2.49 -24.67
C THR A 54 -8.81 -1.98 -23.23
N ASP A 55 -7.94 -2.54 -22.38
CA ASP A 55 -7.82 -2.11 -20.99
C ASP A 55 -7.50 -0.61 -20.87
N VAL A 56 -6.55 -0.08 -21.63
CA VAL A 56 -6.10 1.32 -21.48
C VAL A 56 -7.07 2.37 -22.02
N THR A 57 -8.12 1.96 -22.75
CA THR A 57 -9.16 2.87 -23.28
C THR A 57 -10.21 3.28 -22.26
N TYR A 58 -10.24 2.65 -21.09
CA TYR A 58 -11.18 2.94 -20.01
C TYR A 58 -10.45 3.28 -18.72
N ILE A 59 -11.03 4.14 -17.87
CA ILE A 59 -10.45 4.43 -16.55
C ILE A 59 -10.67 3.28 -15.58
N TRP A 60 -11.85 2.66 -15.61
CA TRP A 60 -12.15 1.49 -14.78
C TRP A 60 -11.58 0.22 -15.40
N LYS A 61 -10.87 -0.58 -14.60
CA LYS A 61 -10.22 -1.83 -15.00
C LYS A 61 -10.86 -3.01 -14.26
N ASP A 62 -11.49 -3.91 -15.00
CA ASP A 62 -12.28 -5.04 -14.47
C ASP A 62 -11.93 -6.39 -15.11
N GLN A 63 -11.03 -6.40 -16.11
CA GLN A 63 -10.62 -7.62 -16.80
C GLN A 63 -9.61 -8.44 -15.98
N ASN A 64 -8.75 -7.80 -15.20
CA ASN A 64 -7.67 -8.41 -14.42
C ASN A 64 -7.81 -8.20 -12.90
N SER A 65 -9.00 -7.78 -12.44
CA SER A 65 -9.33 -7.34 -11.07
C SER A 65 -10.85 -7.32 -10.90
N LEU A 66 -11.38 -7.32 -9.66
CA LEU A 66 -12.80 -7.05 -9.40
C LEU A 66 -13.20 -5.60 -9.71
N GLY A 67 -12.24 -4.73 -10.03
CA GLY A 67 -12.46 -3.33 -10.36
C GLY A 67 -11.44 -2.43 -9.70
N TYR A 68 -10.78 -1.56 -10.48
CA TYR A 68 -9.98 -0.46 -9.95
C TYR A 68 -9.87 0.70 -10.94
N SER A 69 -9.58 1.89 -10.41
CA SER A 69 -9.41 3.11 -11.20
C SER A 69 -7.97 3.35 -11.59
N MET A 70 -7.68 3.45 -12.89
CA MET A 70 -6.36 3.83 -13.39
C MET A 70 -6.43 4.49 -14.77
N ALA A 71 -6.00 5.75 -14.86
CA ALA A 71 -5.92 6.47 -16.12
C ALA A 71 -4.60 6.17 -16.84
N GLU A 72 -4.69 5.51 -18.00
CA GLU A 72 -3.52 5.07 -18.80
C GLU A 72 -3.63 5.48 -20.28
N PHE A 73 -4.42 6.51 -20.57
CA PHE A 73 -4.70 6.95 -21.95
C PHE A 73 -3.44 7.28 -22.76
N ASN A 74 -2.38 7.76 -22.09
CA ASN A 74 -1.09 8.01 -22.73
C ASN A 74 -0.42 6.75 -23.31
N LEU A 75 -0.87 5.54 -22.94
CA LEU A 75 -0.41 4.27 -23.50
C LEU A 75 -1.14 3.86 -24.79
N ILE A 76 -2.29 4.48 -25.13
CA ILE A 76 -3.07 4.12 -26.32
C ILE A 76 -2.23 4.18 -27.60
N PRO A 77 -1.48 5.26 -27.90
CA PRO A 77 -0.69 5.32 -29.13
C PRO A 77 0.38 4.24 -29.23
N PHE A 78 0.94 3.81 -28.09
CA PHE A 78 1.95 2.76 -28.04
C PHE A 78 1.37 1.41 -28.43
N TYR A 79 0.26 0.99 -27.83
CA TYR A 79 -0.36 -0.28 -28.17
C TYR A 79 -0.98 -0.27 -29.57
N ALA A 80 -1.56 0.85 -30.01
CA ALA A 80 -2.05 1.00 -31.38
C ALA A 80 -0.92 0.80 -32.41
N PHE A 81 0.25 1.41 -32.17
CA PHE A 81 1.43 1.23 -33.03
C PHE A 81 1.96 -0.20 -33.00
N GLN A 82 2.08 -0.80 -31.81
CA GLN A 82 2.55 -2.19 -31.67
C GLN A 82 1.62 -3.17 -32.38
N ILE A 83 0.30 -3.00 -32.25
CA ILE A 83 -0.69 -3.84 -32.95
C ILE A 83 -0.60 -3.62 -34.46
N GLY A 84 -0.42 -2.38 -34.92
CA GLY A 84 -0.20 -2.09 -36.34
C GLY A 84 1.02 -2.83 -36.91
N LEU A 85 2.15 -2.81 -36.20
CA LEU A 85 3.34 -3.60 -36.57
C LEU A 85 3.06 -5.09 -36.56
N LEU A 86 2.42 -5.60 -35.51
CA LEU A 86 2.08 -7.01 -35.36
C LEU A 86 1.19 -7.48 -36.53
N ARG A 87 0.12 -6.76 -36.87
CA ARG A 87 -0.76 -7.09 -38.00
C ARG A 87 -0.05 -6.99 -39.35
N THR A 88 0.86 -6.04 -39.50
CA THR A 88 1.67 -5.91 -40.73
C THR A 88 2.62 -7.11 -40.90
N LEU A 89 3.26 -7.56 -39.82
CA LEU A 89 4.14 -8.73 -39.83
C LEU A 89 3.37 -10.02 -40.10
N GLU A 90 2.20 -10.19 -39.48
CA GLU A 90 1.29 -11.31 -39.76
C GLU A 90 0.87 -11.32 -41.24
N PHE A 91 0.55 -10.16 -41.81
CA PHE A 91 0.19 -10.02 -43.22
C PHE A 91 1.33 -10.40 -44.18
N ILE A 92 2.59 -10.17 -43.81
CA ILE A 92 3.78 -10.52 -44.61
C ILE A 92 4.20 -12.00 -44.40
N GLY A 93 3.44 -12.77 -43.61
CA GLY A 93 3.60 -14.22 -43.48
C GLY A 93 4.36 -14.70 -42.24
N PHE A 94 4.62 -13.83 -41.25
CA PHE A 94 5.15 -14.27 -39.96
C PHE A 94 4.03 -14.86 -39.08
N ASP A 95 4.32 -15.94 -38.36
CA ASP A 95 3.40 -16.47 -37.34
C ASP A 95 3.20 -15.46 -36.18
N SER A 96 2.16 -15.65 -35.37
CA SER A 96 1.78 -14.72 -34.30
C SER A 96 2.90 -14.50 -33.27
N TRP A 97 3.66 -15.55 -32.93
CA TRP A 97 4.78 -15.47 -31.99
C TRP A 97 5.95 -14.68 -32.58
N ARG A 98 6.37 -15.00 -33.80
CA ARG A 98 7.43 -14.24 -34.50
C ARG A 98 7.02 -12.78 -34.69
N SER A 99 5.77 -12.53 -35.08
CA SER A 99 5.23 -11.19 -35.23
C SER A 99 5.28 -10.39 -33.92
N LEU A 100 4.94 -11.03 -32.79
CA LEU A 100 5.05 -10.40 -31.48
C LEU A 100 6.50 -10.06 -31.13
N VAL A 101 7.44 -10.98 -31.29
CA VAL A 101 8.88 -10.77 -31.02
C VAL A 101 9.45 -9.68 -31.92
N TYR A 102 9.25 -9.76 -33.23
CA TYR A 102 9.77 -8.76 -34.18
C TYR A 102 9.14 -7.37 -33.95
N SER A 103 7.85 -7.30 -33.60
CA SER A 103 7.23 -6.02 -33.23
C SER A 103 7.93 -5.38 -32.02
N GLN A 104 8.32 -6.16 -31.02
CA GLN A 104 9.08 -5.70 -29.86
C GLN A 104 10.49 -5.27 -30.27
N MET A 105 11.20 -6.09 -31.05
CA MET A 105 12.56 -5.76 -31.55
C MET A 105 12.58 -4.44 -32.33
N ILE A 106 11.64 -4.24 -33.25
CA ILE A 106 11.53 -3.00 -34.04
C ILE A 106 11.31 -1.79 -33.12
N ILE A 107 10.45 -1.90 -32.11
CA ILE A 107 10.19 -0.78 -31.19
C ILE A 107 11.42 -0.47 -30.32
N TYR A 108 12.13 -1.48 -29.82
CA TYR A 108 13.39 -1.28 -29.10
C TYR A 108 14.44 -0.61 -30.00
N TYR A 109 14.57 -1.07 -31.24
CA TYR A 109 15.49 -0.51 -32.22
C TYR A 109 15.20 0.96 -32.51
N LEU A 110 13.93 1.27 -32.82
CA LEU A 110 13.49 2.64 -33.04
C LEU A 110 13.73 3.51 -31.80
N THR A 111 13.48 2.98 -30.60
CA THR A 111 13.70 3.70 -29.33
C THR A 111 15.17 4.09 -29.15
N VAL A 112 16.10 3.17 -29.37
CA VAL A 112 17.54 3.43 -29.24
C VAL A 112 18.05 4.36 -30.35
N PHE A 113 17.67 4.09 -31.60
CA PHE A 113 18.02 4.96 -32.73
C PHE A 113 17.52 6.40 -32.55
N MET A 114 16.26 6.56 -32.12
CA MET A 114 15.68 7.87 -31.81
C MET A 114 16.36 8.52 -30.62
N SER A 115 16.82 7.76 -29.62
CA SER A 115 17.59 8.30 -28.48
C SER A 115 18.85 8.99 -28.96
N PHE A 116 19.66 8.35 -29.82
CA PHE A 116 20.85 8.97 -30.38
C PHE A 116 20.53 10.16 -31.29
N SER A 117 19.58 9.99 -32.21
CA SER A 117 19.25 11.01 -33.21
C SER A 117 18.64 12.27 -32.60
N PHE A 118 17.70 12.13 -31.67
CA PHE A 118 17.02 13.27 -31.05
C PHE A 118 17.90 13.98 -30.01
N SER A 119 18.70 13.25 -29.25
CA SER A 119 19.70 13.87 -28.37
C SER A 119 20.75 14.64 -29.18
N TYR A 120 21.18 14.10 -30.32
CA TYR A 120 22.09 14.79 -31.24
C TYR A 120 21.50 16.10 -31.77
N MET A 121 20.27 16.06 -32.30
CA MET A 121 19.59 17.27 -32.77
C MET A 121 19.45 18.32 -31.67
N PHE A 122 19.11 17.89 -30.45
CA PHE A 122 18.97 18.76 -29.29
C PHE A 122 20.31 19.39 -28.88
N PHE A 123 21.34 18.58 -28.64
CA PHE A 123 22.65 19.08 -28.21
C PHE A 123 23.35 19.89 -29.29
N LYS A 124 23.15 19.56 -30.57
CA LYS A 124 23.61 20.39 -31.68
C LYS A 124 22.94 21.75 -31.65
N LYS A 125 21.64 21.79 -31.35
CA LYS A 125 20.92 23.06 -31.26
C LYS A 125 21.37 23.90 -30.07
N ILE A 126 21.66 23.27 -28.94
CA ILE A 126 22.28 23.92 -27.77
C ILE A 126 23.68 24.47 -28.14
N TYR A 127 24.49 23.68 -28.84
CA TYR A 127 25.81 24.11 -29.31
C TYR A 127 25.71 25.33 -30.23
N GLU A 128 24.79 25.33 -31.19
CA GLU A 128 24.55 26.48 -32.09
C GLU A 128 24.10 27.73 -31.34
N LEU A 129 23.27 27.56 -30.31
CA LEU A 129 22.83 28.66 -29.45
C LEU A 129 23.99 29.24 -28.63
N TYR A 130 24.89 28.37 -28.16
CA TYR A 130 26.06 28.73 -27.36
C TYR A 130 27.20 29.34 -28.22
N ASN A 131 27.40 28.83 -29.44
CA ASN A 131 28.47 29.20 -30.37
C ASN A 131 27.90 29.69 -31.72
N ARG A 132 27.17 30.81 -31.71
CA ARG A 132 26.38 31.33 -32.86
C ARG A 132 27.12 31.49 -34.19
N LYS A 133 28.46 31.59 -34.19
CA LYS A 133 29.29 31.82 -35.38
C LYS A 133 30.21 30.65 -35.74
N ASP A 134 30.16 29.54 -34.99
CA ASP A 134 31.06 28.41 -35.23
C ASP A 134 30.52 27.50 -36.36
N ILE A 135 31.26 27.44 -37.47
CA ILE A 135 30.96 26.61 -38.65
C ILE A 135 31.97 25.45 -38.77
N THR A 136 32.86 25.28 -37.79
CA THR A 136 33.89 24.23 -37.81
C THR A 136 33.30 22.84 -37.53
N VAL A 137 34.11 21.80 -37.75
CA VAL A 137 33.76 20.39 -37.47
C VAL A 137 33.32 20.17 -36.00
N LYS A 138 33.74 21.05 -35.07
CA LYS A 138 33.36 21.01 -33.65
C LYS A 138 31.84 21.04 -33.45
N ARG A 139 31.11 21.72 -34.34
CA ARG A 139 29.63 21.77 -34.35
C ARG A 139 28.96 20.41 -34.54
N TYR A 140 29.67 19.45 -35.11
CA TYR A 140 29.18 18.08 -35.31
C TYR A 140 29.75 17.13 -34.25
N LEU A 141 31.05 17.25 -33.96
CA LEU A 141 31.77 16.37 -33.04
C LEU A 141 31.27 16.47 -31.60
N VAL A 142 31.17 17.69 -31.05
CA VAL A 142 30.78 17.89 -29.63
C VAL A 142 29.38 17.36 -29.35
N PRO A 143 28.34 17.71 -30.14
CA PRO A 143 27.02 17.13 -29.94
C PRO A 143 26.99 15.61 -30.09
N ALA A 144 27.74 15.03 -31.03
CA ALA A 144 27.80 13.59 -31.21
C ALA A 144 28.38 12.89 -29.96
N MET A 145 29.49 13.39 -29.41
CA MET A 145 30.08 12.87 -28.17
C MET A 145 29.10 12.89 -27.00
N VAL A 146 28.44 14.04 -26.79
CA VAL A 146 27.50 14.21 -25.68
C VAL A 146 26.25 13.34 -25.87
N SER A 147 25.80 13.14 -27.11
CA SER A 147 24.66 12.27 -27.43
C SER A 147 24.98 10.80 -27.16
N ILE A 148 26.20 10.36 -27.51
CA ILE A 148 26.65 9.00 -27.20
C ILE A 148 26.69 8.78 -25.68
N PHE A 149 27.25 9.72 -24.93
CA PHE A 149 27.21 9.71 -23.46
C PHE A 149 25.78 9.70 -22.90
N TYR A 150 24.88 10.50 -23.47
CA TYR A 150 23.50 10.59 -23.03
C TYR A 150 22.76 9.25 -23.19
N VAL A 151 23.02 8.52 -24.27
CA VAL A 151 22.39 7.21 -24.49
C VAL A 151 23.09 6.10 -23.70
N ILE A 152 24.42 6.15 -23.60
CA ILE A 152 25.24 5.12 -22.96
C ILE A 152 25.91 5.68 -21.70
N ASN A 153 25.28 5.44 -20.55
CA ASN A 153 25.81 5.79 -19.23
C ASN A 153 25.27 4.83 -18.15
N PRO A 154 25.83 4.82 -16.93
CA PRO A 154 25.41 3.89 -15.88
C PRO A 154 23.91 3.95 -15.51
N HIS A 155 23.28 5.12 -15.64
CA HIS A 155 21.84 5.25 -15.38
C HIS A 155 20.99 4.56 -16.46
N THR A 156 21.37 4.67 -17.73
CA THR A 156 20.61 4.03 -18.82
C THR A 156 20.70 2.51 -18.77
N ILE A 157 21.86 1.98 -18.36
CA ILE A 157 22.11 0.55 -18.16
C ILE A 157 21.31 -0.01 -16.99
N SER A 158 21.26 0.73 -15.88
CA SER A 158 20.60 0.25 -14.67
C SER A 158 19.07 0.27 -14.74
N VAL A 159 18.46 1.18 -15.49
CA VAL A 159 17.00 1.41 -15.39
C VAL A 159 16.28 1.68 -16.71
N VAL A 160 16.87 2.49 -17.61
CA VAL A 160 16.11 3.13 -18.71
C VAL A 160 15.64 2.12 -19.75
N PHE A 161 16.52 1.23 -20.22
CA PHE A 161 16.20 0.37 -21.36
C PHE A 161 15.57 -0.99 -21.00
N TRP A 162 15.61 -1.42 -19.75
CA TRP A 162 15.18 -2.79 -19.40
C TRP A 162 14.16 -2.88 -18.26
N ARG A 163 14.11 -1.92 -17.31
CA ARG A 163 13.17 -1.99 -16.18
C ARG A 163 11.95 -1.09 -16.41
N TYR A 164 12.15 0.22 -16.41
CA TYR A 164 11.06 1.17 -16.59
C TYR A 164 10.96 1.63 -18.05
N MET A 165 10.35 0.78 -18.88
CA MET A 165 10.17 1.06 -20.30
C MET A 165 9.46 2.40 -20.60
N SER A 166 8.59 2.89 -19.70
CA SER A 166 8.04 4.24 -19.83
C SER A 166 9.11 5.33 -19.77
N TRP A 167 10.15 5.15 -18.95
CA TRP A 167 11.25 6.10 -18.87
C TRP A 167 12.12 6.09 -20.12
N SER A 168 12.26 4.97 -20.83
CA SER A 168 12.94 4.94 -22.14
C SER A 168 12.35 5.95 -23.13
N ARG A 169 11.03 6.08 -23.14
CA ARG A 169 10.31 6.99 -24.05
C ARG A 169 10.39 8.44 -23.62
N PHE A 170 10.40 8.69 -22.31
CA PHE A 170 10.76 10.01 -21.80
C PHE A 170 12.21 10.37 -22.17
N TRP A 171 13.13 9.39 -22.08
CA TRP A 171 14.56 9.56 -22.34
C TRP A 171 14.84 10.10 -23.75
N PHE A 172 14.26 9.51 -24.80
CA PHE A 172 14.43 10.06 -26.15
C PHE A 172 13.48 11.21 -26.49
N GLY A 173 12.30 11.25 -25.85
CA GLY A 173 11.29 12.28 -26.09
C GLY A 173 11.67 13.66 -25.56
N ALA A 174 12.26 13.73 -24.38
CA ALA A 174 12.59 14.99 -23.73
C ALA A 174 13.59 15.83 -24.54
N PRO A 175 14.70 15.28 -25.11
CA PRO A 175 15.56 16.02 -26.04
C PRO A 175 14.82 16.54 -27.28
N LEU A 176 13.97 15.71 -27.92
CA LEU A 176 13.20 16.14 -29.09
C LEU A 176 12.26 17.31 -28.77
N LEU A 177 11.51 17.21 -27.66
CA LEU A 177 10.60 18.26 -27.21
C LEU A 177 11.36 19.51 -26.74
N GLY A 178 12.56 19.37 -26.18
CA GLY A 178 13.47 20.47 -25.88
C GLY A 178 13.96 21.17 -27.14
N TYR A 179 14.34 20.41 -28.18
CA TYR A 179 14.74 20.94 -29.48
C TYR A 179 13.61 21.75 -30.12
N ILE A 180 12.39 21.21 -30.18
CA ILE A 180 11.22 21.88 -30.74
C ILE A 180 10.91 23.17 -29.97
N PHE A 181 11.01 23.14 -28.63
CA PHE A 181 10.80 24.31 -27.80
C PHE A 181 11.82 25.43 -28.08
N ILE A 182 13.11 25.11 -28.23
CA ILE A 182 14.12 26.10 -28.62
C ILE A 182 13.82 26.68 -30.01
N ARG A 183 13.40 25.84 -30.97
CA ARG A 183 12.98 26.32 -32.31
C ARG A 183 11.78 27.24 -32.26
N TYR A 184 10.81 26.96 -31.39
CA TYR A 184 9.72 27.87 -31.11
C TYR A 184 10.23 29.20 -30.52
N LEU A 185 11.15 29.17 -29.55
CA LEU A 185 11.71 30.40 -28.99
C LEU A 185 12.49 31.22 -30.04
N GLU A 186 13.16 30.60 -31.01
CA GLU A 186 13.86 31.33 -32.07
C GLU A 186 12.94 31.95 -33.10
N THR A 187 11.92 31.21 -33.52
CA THR A 187 11.10 31.57 -34.69
C THR A 187 9.75 32.20 -34.33
N LYS A 188 9.29 31.95 -33.10
CA LYS A 188 7.96 32.29 -32.58
C LYS A 188 6.79 31.71 -33.39
N HIS A 189 7.03 30.75 -34.28
CA HIS A 189 5.96 30.13 -35.08
C HIS A 189 5.17 29.10 -34.28
N MET A 190 3.84 29.22 -34.30
CA MET A 190 2.92 28.34 -33.56
C MET A 190 2.94 26.88 -34.02
N LYS A 191 3.44 26.60 -35.23
CA LYS A 191 3.57 25.22 -35.74
C LYS A 191 4.37 24.32 -34.80
N TYR A 192 5.34 24.85 -34.07
CA TYR A 192 6.16 24.05 -33.16
C TYR A 192 5.37 23.56 -31.94
N ILE A 193 4.40 24.35 -31.46
CA ILE A 193 3.46 23.90 -30.41
C ILE A 193 2.62 22.73 -30.94
N LEU A 194 2.08 22.88 -32.16
CA LEU A 194 1.27 21.84 -32.80
C LEU A 194 2.07 20.55 -33.04
N ILE A 195 3.31 20.67 -33.53
CA ILE A 195 4.21 19.52 -33.72
C ILE A 195 4.47 18.84 -32.38
N SER A 196 4.74 19.60 -31.31
CA SER A 196 4.94 19.04 -29.97
C SER A 196 3.71 18.26 -29.49
N ALA A 197 2.49 18.75 -29.70
CA ALA A 197 1.28 18.02 -29.31
C ALA A 197 1.00 16.81 -30.22
N LEU A 198 1.27 16.91 -31.52
CA LEU A 198 1.12 15.80 -32.46
C LEU A 198 1.99 14.59 -32.10
N LEU A 199 3.17 14.82 -31.51
CA LEU A 199 4.02 13.74 -31.00
C LEU A 199 3.34 12.90 -29.91
N PHE A 200 2.33 13.43 -29.21
CA PHE A 200 1.56 12.68 -28.21
C PHE A 200 0.49 11.75 -28.81
N PHE A 201 0.34 11.73 -30.15
CA PHE A 201 -0.40 10.69 -30.87
C PHE A 201 0.51 9.57 -31.39
N THR A 202 1.81 9.61 -31.04
CA THR A 202 2.78 8.57 -31.36
C THR A 202 3.13 7.76 -30.09
N PRO A 203 3.83 6.62 -30.20
CA PRO A 203 4.30 5.86 -29.04
C PRO A 203 5.04 6.69 -28.01
N LEU A 204 5.57 7.87 -28.36
CA LEU A 204 6.24 8.77 -27.44
C LEU A 204 5.40 9.14 -26.20
N ALA A 205 4.07 9.32 -26.36
CA ALA A 205 3.17 9.74 -25.29
C ALA A 205 3.25 8.85 -24.04
N SER A 206 3.50 7.57 -24.25
CA SER A 206 3.53 6.55 -23.22
C SER A 206 4.74 6.67 -22.28
N GLY A 207 5.68 7.59 -22.56
CA GLY A 207 6.73 7.99 -21.61
C GLY A 207 6.35 9.10 -20.63
N PHE A 208 5.24 9.80 -20.87
CA PHE A 208 4.84 10.98 -20.10
C PHE A 208 3.71 10.64 -19.12
N SER A 209 4.09 10.09 -17.98
CA SER A 209 3.23 10.05 -16.78
C SER A 209 3.20 11.43 -16.10
N VAL A 210 2.52 11.55 -14.96
CA VAL A 210 2.52 12.79 -14.15
C VAL A 210 3.95 13.26 -13.84
N VAL A 211 4.86 12.33 -13.53
CA VAL A 211 6.28 12.64 -13.30
C VAL A 211 6.94 13.14 -14.58
N GLY A 212 6.69 12.46 -15.71
CA GLY A 212 7.25 12.86 -17.01
C GLY A 212 6.83 14.27 -17.42
N PHE A 213 5.56 14.65 -17.23
CA PHE A 213 5.10 16.02 -17.52
C PHE A 213 5.73 17.06 -16.61
N LEU A 214 5.88 16.78 -15.31
CA LEU A 214 6.55 17.68 -14.38
C LEU A 214 8.01 17.95 -14.81
N LEU A 215 8.73 16.89 -15.20
CA LEU A 215 10.11 17.02 -15.68
C LEU A 215 10.19 17.75 -17.02
N LEU A 216 9.24 17.51 -17.93
CA LEU A 216 9.18 18.20 -19.22
C LEU A 216 8.97 19.71 -19.05
N TYR A 217 8.01 20.11 -18.22
CA TYR A 217 7.75 21.52 -17.96
C TYR A 217 8.92 22.20 -17.24
N SER A 218 9.57 21.48 -16.33
CA SER A 218 10.81 21.93 -15.68
C SER A 218 11.93 22.13 -16.71
N LEU A 219 12.11 21.18 -17.63
CA LEU A 219 13.08 21.28 -18.72
C LEU A 219 12.81 22.51 -19.59
N TRP A 220 11.56 22.76 -20.02
CA TRP A 220 11.22 23.94 -20.81
C TRP A 220 11.42 25.26 -20.05
N ALA A 221 11.11 25.31 -18.76
CA ALA A 221 11.40 26.48 -17.94
C ALA A 221 12.91 26.77 -17.90
N ILE A 222 13.74 25.75 -17.69
CA ILE A 222 15.20 25.87 -17.67
C ILE A 222 15.73 26.27 -19.05
N LEU A 223 15.25 25.65 -20.13
CA LEU A 223 15.61 26.01 -21.50
C LEU A 223 15.20 27.45 -21.84
N GLY A 224 14.09 27.94 -21.30
CA GLY A 224 13.66 29.34 -21.42
C GLY A 224 14.67 30.30 -20.78
N ILE A 225 15.17 29.96 -19.59
CA ILE A 225 16.24 30.73 -18.91
C ILE A 225 17.53 30.71 -19.74
N VAL A 226 17.97 29.53 -20.16
CA VAL A 226 19.19 29.35 -20.97
C VAL A 226 19.08 30.13 -22.28
N TYR A 227 17.94 30.03 -22.97
CA TYR A 227 17.69 30.79 -24.19
C TYR A 227 17.70 32.29 -23.93
N ASN A 228 17.04 32.77 -22.88
CA ASN A 228 17.02 34.19 -22.55
C ASN A 228 18.44 34.76 -22.36
N VAL A 229 19.25 34.08 -21.54
CA VAL A 229 20.63 34.48 -21.24
C VAL A 229 21.51 34.44 -22.47
N LEU A 230 21.48 33.34 -23.24
CA LEU A 230 22.31 33.18 -24.43
C LEU A 230 21.84 34.06 -25.59
N SER A 231 20.55 34.37 -25.70
CA SER A 231 20.00 35.18 -26.79
C SER A 231 19.98 36.68 -26.55
N GLN A 232 20.11 37.13 -25.30
CA GLN A 232 19.93 38.52 -24.87
C GLN A 232 18.52 39.06 -25.18
N GLU A 233 17.52 38.19 -25.24
CA GLU A 233 16.13 38.64 -25.25
C GLU A 233 15.73 39.25 -23.89
N HIS A 234 14.71 40.11 -23.89
CA HIS A 234 14.14 40.63 -22.66
C HIS A 234 13.43 39.50 -21.86
N PRO A 235 13.73 39.29 -20.56
CA PRO A 235 13.18 38.17 -19.76
C PRO A 235 11.67 38.04 -19.84
N PHE A 236 10.94 39.16 -19.75
CA PHE A 236 9.48 39.18 -19.84
C PHE A 236 8.95 38.64 -21.19
N LYS A 237 9.65 38.89 -22.31
CA LYS A 237 9.24 38.36 -23.62
C LYS A 237 9.41 36.85 -23.67
N THR A 238 10.57 36.34 -23.24
CA THR A 238 10.82 34.90 -23.19
C THR A 238 9.85 34.19 -22.25
N PHE A 239 9.56 34.78 -21.08
CA PHE A 239 8.56 34.26 -20.13
C PHE A 239 7.16 34.19 -20.75
N ARG A 240 6.71 35.24 -21.43
CA ARG A 240 5.42 35.23 -22.15
C ARG A 240 5.35 34.11 -23.19
N HIS A 241 6.43 33.90 -23.96
CA HIS A 241 6.49 32.82 -24.94
C HIS A 241 6.48 31.44 -24.29
N LEU A 242 7.21 31.24 -23.19
CA LEU A 242 7.19 30.01 -22.40
C LEU A 242 5.78 29.70 -21.90
N VAL A 243 5.10 30.66 -21.27
CA VAL A 243 3.73 30.50 -20.77
C VAL A 243 2.76 30.18 -21.91
N THR A 244 2.89 30.87 -23.06
CA THR A 244 2.05 30.59 -24.24
C THR A 244 2.26 29.17 -24.76
N PHE A 245 3.52 28.74 -24.85
CA PHE A 245 3.88 27.40 -25.31
C PHE A 245 3.30 26.32 -24.39
N ILE A 246 3.54 26.45 -23.08
CA ILE A 246 3.03 25.51 -22.07
C ILE A 246 1.50 25.49 -22.11
N ALA A 247 0.83 26.65 -22.02
CA ALA A 247 -0.63 26.70 -21.96
C ALA A 247 -1.28 26.05 -23.18
N MET A 248 -0.84 26.40 -24.39
CA MET A 248 -1.42 25.86 -25.62
C MET A 248 -1.10 24.37 -25.81
N PHE A 249 0.12 23.95 -25.50
CA PHE A 249 0.48 22.54 -25.49
C PHE A 249 -0.42 21.76 -24.52
N THR A 250 -0.55 22.24 -23.28
CA THR A 250 -1.39 21.65 -22.23
C THR A 250 -2.85 21.51 -22.68
N PHE A 251 -3.45 22.54 -23.29
CA PHE A 251 -4.81 22.45 -23.83
C PHE A 251 -4.95 21.40 -24.95
N GLN A 252 -3.95 21.27 -25.83
CA GLN A 252 -3.97 20.28 -26.91
C GLN A 252 -3.89 18.83 -26.39
N ILE A 253 -3.26 18.59 -25.23
CA ILE A 253 -3.13 17.26 -24.62
C ILE A 253 -4.03 17.03 -23.38
N MET A 254 -5.11 17.81 -23.22
CA MET A 254 -6.09 17.66 -22.13
C MET A 254 -6.67 16.26 -22.01
N TRP A 255 -6.81 15.53 -23.12
CA TRP A 255 -7.25 14.13 -23.12
C TRP A 255 -6.34 13.18 -22.30
N ILE A 256 -5.07 13.52 -22.09
CA ILE A 256 -4.15 12.81 -21.18
C ILE A 256 -4.15 13.42 -19.79
N LEU A 257 -4.02 14.76 -19.71
CA LEU A 257 -3.75 15.44 -18.44
C LEU A 257 -4.94 15.46 -17.49
N LEU A 258 -6.15 15.66 -18.01
CA LEU A 258 -7.35 15.80 -17.19
C LEU A 258 -7.69 14.49 -16.45
N PRO A 259 -7.70 13.30 -17.11
CA PRO A 259 -7.89 12.04 -16.40
C PRO A 259 -6.78 11.71 -15.42
N LEU A 260 -5.52 11.98 -15.79
CA LEU A 260 -4.38 11.77 -14.89
C LEU A 260 -4.56 12.57 -13.61
N TYR A 261 -4.96 13.85 -13.71
CA TYR A 261 -5.18 14.71 -12.55
C TYR A 261 -6.24 14.15 -11.59
N PHE A 262 -7.40 13.72 -12.10
CA PHE A 262 -8.47 13.16 -11.26
C PHE A 262 -8.13 11.78 -10.68
N SER A 263 -7.33 10.98 -11.40
CA SER A 263 -6.91 9.66 -10.92
C SER A 263 -5.77 9.69 -9.88
N LEU A 264 -5.12 10.84 -9.66
CA LEU A 264 -3.91 10.96 -8.83
C LEU A 264 -4.13 10.56 -7.37
N THR A 265 -5.23 11.02 -6.77
CA THR A 265 -5.57 10.75 -5.36
C THR A 265 -5.82 9.27 -5.14
N HIS A 266 -6.61 8.64 -6.02
CA HIS A 266 -6.90 7.21 -5.97
C HIS A 266 -5.63 6.37 -6.23
N THR A 267 -4.85 6.72 -7.26
CA THR A 267 -3.58 6.05 -7.58
C THR A 267 -2.59 6.14 -6.41
N TYR A 268 -2.57 7.26 -5.70
CA TYR A 268 -1.73 7.43 -4.51
C TYR A 268 -2.18 6.58 -3.34
N GLN A 269 -3.47 6.61 -3.00
CA GLN A 269 -4.04 5.79 -1.92
C GLN A 269 -3.79 4.30 -2.20
N TYR A 270 -4.04 3.88 -3.44
CA TYR A 270 -3.74 2.54 -3.93
C TYR A 270 -2.25 2.17 -3.83
N ALA A 271 -1.34 3.05 -4.27
CA ALA A 271 0.09 2.79 -4.18
C ALA A 271 0.61 2.71 -2.73
N ILE A 272 -0.10 3.26 -1.76
CA ILE A 272 0.23 3.15 -0.34
C ILE A 272 -0.36 1.89 0.29
N SER A 273 -1.59 1.51 -0.05
CA SER A 273 -2.28 0.35 0.55
C SER A 273 -1.63 -0.97 0.19
N LEU A 274 -0.93 -1.03 -0.95
CA LEU A 274 -0.16 -2.20 -1.38
C LEU A 274 1.25 -2.31 -0.78
N SER A 275 1.78 -1.28 -0.09
CA SER A 275 3.14 -1.35 0.45
C SER A 275 3.17 -1.52 1.97
N SER A 276 3.92 -2.53 2.41
CA SER A 276 4.25 -2.78 3.82
C SER A 276 5.11 -1.68 4.46
N ALA A 277 5.87 -0.91 3.66
CA ALA A 277 6.77 0.14 4.15
C ALA A 277 6.09 1.52 4.13
N THR A 278 6.36 2.39 5.12
CA THR A 278 5.91 3.79 5.04
C THR A 278 6.69 4.56 3.97
N PRO A 279 6.13 5.65 3.40
CA PRO A 279 6.89 6.51 2.50
C PRO A 279 8.19 7.04 3.10
N GLU A 280 8.24 7.22 4.43
CA GLU A 280 9.46 7.61 5.14
C GLU A 280 10.47 6.47 5.21
N ASP A 281 10.04 5.23 5.47
CA ASP A 281 10.92 4.05 5.45
C ASP A 281 11.53 3.82 4.08
N MET A 282 10.71 3.94 3.03
CA MET A 282 11.18 3.86 1.64
C MET A 282 12.24 4.91 1.34
N LEU A 283 11.98 6.17 1.70
CA LEU A 283 12.93 7.26 1.51
C LEU A 283 14.21 7.00 2.30
N LYS A 284 14.10 6.57 3.57
CA LYS A 284 15.25 6.29 4.43
C LYS A 284 16.09 5.14 3.88
N TYR A 285 15.45 4.08 3.38
CA TYR A 285 16.14 2.95 2.78
C TYR A 285 16.84 3.34 1.47
N SER A 286 16.15 3.99 0.54
CA SER A 286 16.77 4.43 -0.73
C SER A 286 17.90 5.44 -0.50
N SER A 287 17.76 6.30 0.51
CA SER A 287 18.76 7.32 0.87
C SER A 287 20.10 6.73 1.34
N LYS A 288 20.16 5.46 1.73
CA LYS A 288 21.44 4.78 2.02
C LYS A 288 22.32 4.67 0.78
N PHE A 289 21.71 4.61 -0.40
CA PHE A 289 22.40 4.36 -1.67
C PHE A 289 22.54 5.62 -2.54
N THR A 290 21.66 6.61 -2.36
CA THR A 290 21.67 7.87 -3.12
C THR A 290 22.55 8.94 -2.45
N THR A 291 23.79 8.60 -2.08
CA THR A 291 24.74 9.59 -1.56
C THR A 291 25.15 10.59 -2.65
N VAL A 292 25.68 11.76 -2.27
CA VAL A 292 26.16 12.78 -3.22
C VAL A 292 27.14 12.19 -4.25
N ILE A 293 28.08 11.37 -3.79
CA ILE A 293 29.07 10.72 -4.67
C ILE A 293 28.41 9.72 -5.64
N ASN A 294 27.42 8.95 -5.19
CA ASN A 294 26.73 7.98 -6.03
C ASN A 294 25.80 8.66 -7.04
N ILE A 295 25.23 9.82 -6.70
CA ILE A 295 24.46 10.64 -7.63
C ILE A 295 25.38 11.16 -8.74
N PHE A 296 26.56 11.69 -8.38
CA PHE A 296 27.54 12.08 -9.39
C PHE A 296 27.90 10.88 -10.29
N ARG A 297 28.27 9.72 -9.72
CA ARG A 297 28.61 8.52 -10.52
C ARG A 297 27.44 7.93 -11.35
N LEU A 298 26.22 8.46 -11.24
CA LEU A 298 25.00 7.88 -11.83
C LEU A 298 24.73 6.43 -11.34
N MET A 299 25.14 6.11 -10.11
CA MET A 299 25.08 4.76 -9.51
C MET A 299 24.07 4.61 -8.37
N GLY A 300 23.21 5.62 -8.12
CA GLY A 300 22.30 5.62 -6.95
C GLY A 300 21.45 4.34 -6.80
N ASN A 301 20.85 3.86 -7.89
CA ASN A 301 20.04 2.63 -7.90
C ASN A 301 20.86 1.35 -8.11
N HIS A 302 22.09 1.48 -8.59
CA HIS A 302 22.95 0.34 -8.88
C HIS A 302 23.24 -0.47 -7.60
N LEU A 303 23.61 0.25 -6.53
CA LEU A 303 23.87 -0.34 -5.21
C LEU A 303 22.60 -0.81 -4.52
N LEU A 304 21.46 -0.18 -4.79
CA LEU A 304 20.17 -0.63 -4.27
C LEU A 304 19.85 -2.03 -4.80
N TYR A 305 20.02 -2.26 -6.10
CA TYR A 305 19.72 -3.54 -6.74
C TYR A 305 20.70 -4.65 -6.37
N SER A 306 21.93 -4.32 -5.98
CA SER A 306 22.87 -5.31 -5.44
C SER A 306 22.51 -5.83 -4.05
N THR A 307 21.67 -5.10 -3.30
CA THR A 307 21.30 -5.46 -1.92
C THR A 307 19.92 -6.11 -1.80
N TYR A 308 19.21 -6.34 -2.92
CA TYR A 308 17.92 -7.02 -2.90
C TYR A 308 18.16 -8.50 -2.54
N GLU A 309 17.59 -8.94 -1.41
CA GLU A 309 17.81 -10.27 -0.82
C GLU A 309 17.53 -11.40 -1.84
N ASP A 310 18.50 -12.32 -1.95
CA ASP A 310 18.44 -13.63 -2.61
C ASP A 310 18.16 -13.70 -4.13
N GLY A 311 18.93 -12.93 -4.92
CA GLY A 311 19.42 -13.47 -6.20
C GLY A 311 18.55 -13.27 -7.44
N TYR A 312 17.83 -12.14 -7.56
CA TYR A 312 17.43 -11.69 -8.91
C TYR A 312 18.70 -11.26 -9.67
N PRO A 313 19.11 -11.97 -10.73
CA PRO A 313 20.41 -11.72 -11.36
C PRO A 313 20.30 -10.45 -12.21
N TYR A 314 20.55 -9.30 -11.60
CA TYR A 314 20.92 -8.10 -12.31
C TYR A 314 22.34 -8.33 -12.86
N VAL A 315 22.46 -9.03 -13.99
CA VAL A 315 23.75 -9.52 -14.53
C VAL A 315 24.78 -8.40 -14.65
N TRP A 316 24.33 -7.21 -15.04
CA TRP A 316 25.18 -6.03 -15.11
C TRP A 316 25.72 -5.57 -13.75
N VAL A 317 25.03 -5.81 -12.62
CA VAL A 317 25.45 -5.34 -11.29
C VAL A 317 26.81 -5.90 -10.89
N GLU A 318 27.04 -7.20 -11.07
CA GLU A 318 28.31 -7.83 -10.68
C GLU A 318 29.49 -7.21 -11.43
N SER A 319 29.33 -6.90 -12.72
CA SER A 319 30.37 -6.33 -13.57
C SER A 319 30.83 -4.92 -13.14
N TYR A 320 30.04 -4.18 -12.37
CA TYR A 320 30.41 -2.84 -11.86
C TYR A 320 30.68 -2.78 -10.36
N LEU A 321 30.36 -3.85 -9.63
CA LEU A 321 30.81 -4.00 -8.24
C LEU A 321 32.23 -4.57 -8.17
N HIS A 322 32.63 -5.36 -9.15
CA HIS A 322 33.93 -6.02 -9.21
C HIS A 322 34.65 -5.74 -10.55
N GLY A 323 35.98 -5.64 -10.53
CA GLY A 323 36.80 -5.56 -11.74
C GLY A 323 36.98 -4.17 -12.38
N ILE A 324 37.47 -4.15 -13.62
CA ILE A 324 37.89 -2.94 -14.35
C ILE A 324 36.78 -1.88 -14.49
N PRO A 325 35.50 -2.21 -14.77
CA PRO A 325 34.44 -1.20 -14.89
C PRO A 325 34.20 -0.40 -13.61
N SER A 326 34.37 -1.02 -12.43
CA SER A 326 34.25 -0.34 -11.13
C SER A 326 35.29 0.78 -10.94
N VAL A 327 36.52 0.56 -11.44
CA VAL A 327 37.60 1.55 -11.41
C VAL A 327 37.36 2.63 -12.46
N LEU A 328 36.92 2.24 -13.66
CA LEU A 328 36.65 3.19 -14.75
C LEU A 328 35.49 4.14 -14.45
N ILE A 329 34.51 3.74 -13.64
CA ILE A 329 33.45 4.65 -13.17
C ILE A 329 34.02 5.81 -12.32
N LEU A 330 35.20 5.68 -11.72
CA LEU A 330 35.84 6.83 -11.05
C LEU A 330 36.23 7.94 -12.04
N LEU A 331 36.47 7.61 -13.31
CA LEU A 331 36.72 8.60 -14.36
C LEU A 331 35.48 9.48 -14.64
N PHE A 332 34.27 8.99 -14.36
CA PHE A 332 33.05 9.81 -14.45
C PHE A 332 33.09 10.98 -13.48
N VAL A 333 33.71 10.82 -12.31
CA VAL A 333 33.87 11.94 -11.36
C VAL A 333 34.68 13.06 -12.02
N ILE A 334 35.72 12.73 -12.80
CA ILE A 334 36.52 13.72 -13.53
C ILE A 334 35.69 14.41 -14.62
N ILE A 335 34.92 13.63 -15.40
CA ILE A 335 34.01 14.18 -16.44
C ILE A 335 32.97 15.11 -15.81
N ILE A 336 32.51 14.81 -14.60
CA ILE A 336 31.53 15.60 -13.85
C ILE A 336 32.12 16.87 -13.25
N MET A 337 33.40 16.87 -12.93
CA MET A 337 34.10 18.08 -12.49
C MET A 337 34.45 19.00 -13.67
N LEU A 338 34.43 18.51 -14.92
CA LEU A 338 34.79 19.30 -16.10
C LEU A 338 34.02 20.62 -16.25
N PRO A 339 32.69 20.69 -15.99
CA PRO A 339 31.97 21.96 -16.02
C PRO A 339 32.47 22.98 -14.99
N LEU A 340 32.86 22.51 -13.79
CA LEU A 340 33.41 23.35 -12.72
C LEU A 340 34.82 23.85 -13.04
N LEU A 341 35.58 23.11 -13.85
CA LEU A 341 36.93 23.51 -14.27
C LEU A 341 36.91 24.47 -15.46
N THR A 342 35.91 24.34 -16.34
CA THR A 342 35.89 25.06 -17.63
C THR A 342 35.01 26.31 -17.63
N PHE A 343 34.11 26.53 -16.66
CA PHE A 343 33.23 27.71 -16.71
C PHE A 343 33.99 29.05 -16.71
N LYS A 344 35.15 29.14 -16.02
CA LYS A 344 36.00 30.34 -16.02
C LYS A 344 36.67 30.60 -17.37
N MET A 345 36.73 29.59 -18.23
CA MET A 345 37.30 29.69 -19.57
C MET A 345 36.35 30.36 -20.56
N ALA A 346 35.05 30.40 -20.23
CA ALA A 346 34.01 30.95 -21.08
C ALA A 346 34.00 32.49 -21.05
N GLU A 347 33.56 33.10 -22.15
CA GLU A 347 33.33 34.55 -22.21
C GLU A 347 32.36 35.02 -21.11
N LYS A 348 32.55 36.24 -20.60
CA LYS A 348 31.75 36.83 -19.51
C LYS A 348 30.24 36.66 -19.68
N ARG A 349 29.74 36.75 -20.92
CA ARG A 349 28.33 36.52 -21.28
C ARG A 349 27.88 35.07 -21.02
N LYS A 350 28.68 34.09 -21.46
CA LYS A 350 28.39 32.66 -21.38
C LYS A 350 28.49 32.12 -19.96
N ILE A 351 29.32 32.75 -19.11
CA ILE A 351 29.47 32.41 -17.68
C ILE A 351 28.12 32.41 -16.96
N SER A 352 27.24 33.39 -17.22
CA SER A 352 25.94 33.46 -16.55
C SER A 352 25.02 32.28 -16.85
N ALA A 353 24.96 31.83 -18.11
CA ALA A 353 24.22 30.62 -18.50
C ALA A 353 24.83 29.36 -17.87
N TYR A 354 26.16 29.32 -17.83
CA TYR A 354 26.95 28.26 -17.20
C TYR A 354 26.60 28.12 -15.71
N LEU A 355 26.67 29.23 -14.96
CA LEU A 355 26.38 29.27 -13.53
C LEU A 355 24.92 28.98 -13.22
N ALA A 356 23.98 29.45 -14.04
CA ALA A 356 22.56 29.15 -13.85
C ALA A 356 22.29 27.64 -13.93
N ILE A 357 22.84 26.96 -14.94
CA ILE A 357 22.65 25.51 -15.11
C ILE A 357 23.39 24.74 -14.02
N ILE A 358 24.64 25.10 -13.68
CA ILE A 358 25.38 24.48 -12.57
C ILE A 358 24.61 24.61 -11.25
N SER A 359 24.00 25.78 -10.97
CA SER A 359 23.26 26.02 -9.74
C SER A 359 22.04 25.11 -9.63
N ILE A 360 21.25 25.02 -10.71
CA ILE A 360 20.06 24.15 -10.77
C ILE A 360 20.47 22.68 -10.68
N TRP A 361 21.51 22.29 -11.42
CA TRP A 361 22.03 20.93 -11.43
C TRP A 361 22.55 20.50 -10.04
N THR A 362 23.25 21.38 -9.32
CA THR A 362 23.68 21.15 -7.93
C THR A 362 22.48 21.08 -6.97
N LEU A 363 21.46 21.92 -7.16
CA LEU A 363 20.22 21.86 -6.34
C LEU A 363 19.51 20.52 -6.50
N LEU A 364 19.48 19.95 -7.71
CA LEU A 364 18.92 18.61 -7.94
C LEU A 364 19.65 17.54 -7.13
N VAL A 365 20.97 17.63 -6.95
CA VAL A 365 21.72 16.68 -6.09
C VAL A 365 21.23 16.73 -4.65
N ILE A 366 20.96 17.93 -4.12
CA ILE A 366 20.45 18.13 -2.74
C ILE A 366 19.05 17.50 -2.58
N VAL A 367 18.22 17.52 -3.63
CA VAL A 367 16.90 16.89 -3.63
C VAL A 367 17.01 15.37 -3.79
N MET A 368 17.78 14.91 -4.78
CA MET A 368 17.90 13.49 -5.16
C MET A 368 18.52 12.62 -4.09
N LYS A 369 19.40 13.18 -3.25
CA LYS A 369 20.01 12.41 -2.15
C LYS A 369 19.02 12.00 -1.05
N GLY A 370 17.83 12.60 -1.04
CA GLY A 370 16.85 12.39 0.01
C GLY A 370 17.41 12.72 1.40
N MET A 371 17.38 11.73 2.28
CA MET A 371 17.86 11.81 3.67
C MET A 371 19.34 11.46 3.84
N ALA A 372 20.09 11.23 2.75
CA ALA A 372 21.53 11.00 2.85
C ALA A 372 22.24 12.29 3.35
N PRO A 373 23.33 12.18 4.15
CA PRO A 373 24.18 13.33 4.46
C PRO A 373 24.78 13.98 3.20
N PRO A 374 25.05 15.30 3.20
CA PRO A 374 24.72 16.32 4.21
C PRO A 374 23.24 16.77 4.14
N MET A 375 22.75 17.64 5.03
CA MET A 375 21.40 18.25 4.96
C MET A 375 20.21 17.25 4.88
N GLN A 376 20.14 16.29 5.81
CA GLN A 376 19.14 15.22 5.80
C GLN A 376 17.69 15.73 5.99
N TYR A 377 17.52 16.86 6.69
CA TYR A 377 16.22 17.46 7.00
C TYR A 377 15.46 17.97 5.76
N ILE A 378 16.17 18.29 4.66
CA ILE A 378 15.53 18.74 3.41
C ILE A 378 14.69 17.60 2.83
N GLY A 379 15.26 16.39 2.71
CA GLY A 379 14.54 15.23 2.18
C GLY A 379 13.28 14.91 2.99
N LYS A 380 13.38 14.95 4.32
CA LYS A 380 12.23 14.75 5.23
C LYS A 380 11.16 15.86 5.09
N SER A 381 11.59 17.10 4.84
CA SER A 381 10.67 18.23 4.64
C SER A 381 9.94 18.13 3.29
N LEU A 382 10.64 17.76 2.22
CA LEU A 382 10.05 17.52 0.91
C LEU A 382 9.07 16.34 0.93
N LEU A 383 9.37 15.28 1.67
CA LEU A 383 8.44 14.15 1.86
C LEU A 383 7.10 14.59 2.46
N LYS A 384 7.10 15.55 3.38
CA LYS A 384 5.85 16.10 3.96
C LYS A 384 5.01 16.87 2.95
N LEU A 385 5.62 17.49 1.93
CA LEU A 385 4.90 18.20 0.87
C LEU A 385 4.18 17.23 -0.05
N ASN A 386 4.84 16.14 -0.46
CA ASN A 386 4.23 15.10 -1.28
C ASN A 386 4.88 13.73 -1.01
N PRO A 387 4.26 12.86 -0.19
CA PRO A 387 4.86 11.57 0.14
C PRO A 387 4.90 10.58 -1.02
N ALA A 388 4.04 10.74 -2.04
CA ALA A 388 4.03 9.90 -3.24
C ALA A 388 5.27 10.13 -4.10
N PHE A 389 5.58 11.42 -4.26
CA PHE A 389 6.60 11.88 -5.19
C PHE A 389 8.00 11.76 -4.56
N PHE A 390 8.16 12.26 -3.34
CA PHE A 390 9.47 12.36 -2.67
C PHE A 390 9.88 11.10 -1.89
N ARG A 391 9.17 9.97 -2.00
CA ARG A 391 9.62 8.67 -1.45
C ARG A 391 10.78 8.04 -2.23
N HIS A 392 10.97 8.42 -3.50
CA HIS A 392 12.08 7.98 -4.35
C HIS A 392 12.63 9.17 -5.17
N PRO A 393 13.24 10.20 -4.53
CA PRO A 393 13.57 11.45 -5.21
C PRO A 393 14.63 11.28 -6.31
N TYR A 394 15.58 10.36 -6.14
CA TYR A 394 16.58 10.04 -7.17
C TYR A 394 15.92 9.64 -8.50
N ASP A 395 15.04 8.65 -8.46
CA ASP A 395 14.24 8.14 -9.59
C ASP A 395 13.44 9.21 -10.30
N ARG A 396 12.92 10.19 -9.55
CA ARG A 396 12.09 11.25 -10.11
C ARG A 396 12.87 12.32 -10.86
N PHE A 397 14.14 12.58 -10.51
CA PHE A 397 14.89 13.72 -11.05
C PHE A 397 16.12 13.35 -11.88
N ILE A 398 16.57 12.09 -11.83
CA ILE A 398 17.78 11.64 -12.52
C ILE A 398 17.78 11.92 -14.04
N SER A 399 16.63 11.77 -14.71
CA SER A 399 16.57 12.05 -16.15
C SER A 399 16.76 13.53 -16.48
N LEU A 400 16.19 14.43 -15.68
CA LEU A 400 16.42 15.87 -15.83
C LEU A 400 17.88 16.22 -15.51
N TYR A 401 18.43 15.64 -14.45
CA TYR A 401 19.82 15.81 -14.05
C TYR A 401 20.81 15.43 -15.19
N VAL A 402 20.60 14.30 -15.86
CA VAL A 402 21.48 13.85 -16.96
C VAL A 402 21.34 14.73 -18.20
N ILE A 403 20.13 15.20 -18.55
CA ILE A 403 19.95 16.14 -19.67
C ILE A 403 20.68 17.46 -19.41
N LEU A 404 20.54 18.01 -18.20
CA LEU A 404 21.24 19.25 -17.80
C LEU A 404 22.76 19.06 -17.78
N PHE A 405 23.22 17.90 -17.32
CA PHE A 405 24.63 17.55 -17.38
C PHE A 405 25.14 17.48 -18.82
N GLY A 406 24.35 16.92 -19.76
CA GLY A 406 24.67 16.95 -21.18
C GLY A 406 24.83 18.37 -21.73
N ILE A 407 23.96 19.31 -21.34
CA ILE A 407 24.10 20.73 -21.71
C ILE A 407 25.42 21.32 -21.18
N LEU A 408 25.78 21.02 -19.94
CA LEU A 408 27.05 21.45 -19.33
C LEU A 408 28.26 20.84 -20.05
N LEU A 409 28.19 19.58 -20.49
CA LEU A 409 29.23 18.95 -21.29
C LEU A 409 29.37 19.61 -22.67
N VAL A 410 28.27 20.00 -23.32
CA VAL A 410 28.32 20.78 -24.57
C VAL A 410 29.09 22.08 -24.34
N PHE A 411 28.81 22.80 -23.25
CA PHE A 411 29.54 24.04 -22.94
C PHE A 411 31.01 23.76 -22.64
N SER A 412 31.31 22.77 -21.79
CA SER A 412 32.67 22.37 -21.41
C SER A 412 33.54 22.01 -22.61
N PHE A 413 33.06 21.10 -23.46
CA PHE A 413 33.81 20.65 -24.63
C PHE A 413 33.94 21.73 -25.69
N SER A 414 32.95 22.63 -25.79
CA SER A 414 33.06 23.80 -26.67
C SER A 414 34.24 24.69 -26.27
N GLU A 415 34.39 24.98 -24.98
CA GLU A 415 35.47 25.84 -24.47
C GLU A 415 36.84 25.15 -24.49
N LEU A 416 36.88 23.84 -24.24
CA LEU A 416 38.13 23.09 -24.26
C LEU A 416 38.67 22.92 -25.70
N LEU A 417 37.78 22.57 -26.64
CA LEU A 417 38.17 22.38 -28.04
C LEU A 417 38.38 23.69 -28.78
N SER A 418 37.82 24.83 -28.34
CA SER A 418 38.09 26.14 -28.97
C SER A 418 39.57 26.50 -28.92
N ARG A 419 40.31 26.00 -27.92
CA ARG A 419 41.73 26.30 -27.66
C ARG A 419 42.72 25.32 -28.30
N VAL A 420 42.24 24.29 -29.00
CA VAL A 420 43.09 23.27 -29.64
C VAL A 420 42.75 23.15 -31.13
N ALA A 421 43.77 23.05 -31.98
CA ALA A 421 43.60 22.81 -33.40
C ALA A 421 43.04 21.40 -33.65
N LEU A 422 42.00 21.29 -34.49
CA LEU A 422 41.31 20.02 -34.80
C LEU A 422 42.22 18.97 -35.46
N THR A 423 43.27 19.40 -36.16
CA THR A 423 44.28 18.54 -36.80
C THR A 423 45.33 18.01 -35.82
N SER A 424 45.29 18.41 -34.55
CA SER A 424 46.22 17.93 -33.54
C SER A 424 45.92 16.47 -33.18
N LYS A 425 46.95 15.60 -33.26
CA LYS A 425 46.88 14.21 -32.77
C LYS A 425 46.33 14.12 -31.35
N ARG A 426 46.55 15.15 -30.51
CA ARG A 426 46.06 15.23 -29.12
C ARG A 426 44.53 15.26 -29.01
N VAL A 427 43.83 15.95 -29.92
CA VAL A 427 42.35 16.03 -29.91
C VAL A 427 41.76 14.69 -30.29
N LEU A 428 42.33 14.04 -31.32
CA LEU A 428 41.92 12.70 -31.74
C LEU A 428 42.17 11.67 -30.63
N SER A 429 43.32 11.71 -29.95
CA SER A 429 43.61 10.83 -28.80
C SER A 429 42.65 11.03 -27.64
N LEU A 430 42.30 12.28 -27.29
CA LEU A 430 41.31 12.57 -26.23
C LEU A 430 39.91 12.08 -26.60
N PHE A 431 39.50 12.25 -27.86
CA PHE A 431 38.23 11.71 -28.35
C PHE A 431 38.20 10.18 -28.31
N MET A 432 39.26 9.51 -28.77
CA MET A 432 39.37 8.06 -28.70
C MET A 432 39.36 7.55 -27.26
N LEU A 433 40.06 8.21 -26.35
CA LEU A 433 40.04 7.88 -24.92
C LEU A 433 38.63 8.01 -24.34
N PHE A 434 37.92 9.10 -24.65
CA PHE A 434 36.53 9.30 -24.22
C PHE A 434 35.61 8.19 -24.74
N MET A 435 35.74 7.80 -26.00
CA MET A 435 34.97 6.72 -26.61
C MET A 435 35.29 5.36 -25.99
N ILE A 436 36.57 5.07 -25.69
CA ILE A 436 36.99 3.84 -24.99
C ILE A 436 36.39 3.81 -23.58
N CYS A 437 36.41 4.92 -22.85
CA CYS A 437 35.79 5.01 -21.53
C CYS A 437 34.28 4.75 -21.60
N ILE A 438 33.57 5.34 -22.58
CA ILE A 438 32.13 5.07 -22.77
C ILE A 438 31.89 3.61 -23.12
N TYR A 439 32.69 3.02 -24.01
CA TYR A 439 32.54 1.62 -24.39
C TYR A 439 32.73 0.69 -23.19
N ALA A 440 33.80 0.89 -22.41
CA ALA A 440 34.09 0.08 -21.24
C ALA A 440 33.03 0.22 -20.14
N ILE A 441 32.50 1.43 -19.94
CA ILE A 441 31.42 1.69 -18.98
C ILE A 441 30.05 1.28 -19.54
N GLY A 442 29.90 1.22 -20.85
CA GLY A 442 28.69 0.84 -21.57
C GLY A 442 28.62 -0.63 -21.95
N TYR A 443 29.59 -1.45 -21.55
CA TYR A 443 29.79 -2.79 -22.09
C TYR A 443 28.53 -3.69 -22.10
N PRO A 444 27.70 -3.75 -21.03
CA PRO A 444 26.44 -4.51 -21.02
C PRO A 444 25.41 -4.10 -22.09
N PHE A 445 25.51 -2.85 -22.58
CA PHE A 445 24.67 -2.35 -23.67
C PHE A 445 25.00 -3.06 -24.98
N PHE A 446 26.28 -3.40 -25.23
CA PHE A 446 26.71 -3.95 -26.52
C PHE A 446 26.65 -5.48 -26.59
N ASN A 447 26.85 -6.18 -25.47
CA ASN A 447 26.82 -7.64 -25.42
C ASN A 447 25.44 -8.23 -25.05
N GLY A 448 24.49 -7.38 -24.65
CA GLY A 448 23.13 -7.78 -24.29
C GLY A 448 22.90 -8.09 -22.81
N ASP A 449 23.91 -8.05 -21.95
CA ASP A 449 23.78 -8.33 -20.51
C ASP A 449 22.93 -7.31 -19.75
N ILE A 450 22.59 -6.19 -20.39
CA ILE A 450 21.55 -5.27 -19.91
C ILE A 450 20.18 -5.95 -19.74
N ILE A 451 19.88 -7.00 -20.53
CA ILE A 451 18.66 -7.82 -20.40
C ILE A 451 19.00 -9.11 -19.67
N PRO A 452 18.47 -9.32 -18.44
CA PRO A 452 18.70 -10.55 -17.71
C PRO A 452 18.28 -11.80 -18.50
N PRO A 453 19.05 -12.90 -18.45
CA PRO A 453 18.75 -14.12 -19.18
C PRO A 453 17.37 -14.73 -18.87
N GLN A 454 16.83 -14.53 -17.65
CA GLN A 454 15.49 -15.00 -17.27
C GLN A 454 14.34 -14.15 -17.82
N ASP A 455 14.61 -12.95 -18.31
CA ASP A 455 13.61 -12.09 -18.93
C ASP A 455 13.41 -12.42 -20.41
N ARG A 456 14.29 -13.24 -21.00
CA ARG A 456 14.20 -13.72 -22.38
C ARG A 456 13.39 -15.01 -22.40
N ILE A 457 12.11 -14.92 -22.76
CA ILE A 457 11.17 -16.04 -22.74
C ILE A 457 10.78 -16.47 -24.16
N THR A 458 10.44 -17.75 -24.30
CA THR A 458 9.78 -18.35 -25.45
C THR A 458 8.61 -19.19 -24.99
N LEU A 459 7.50 -19.08 -25.73
CA LEU A 459 6.29 -19.87 -25.47
C LEU A 459 6.27 -21.17 -26.28
N ARG A 460 7.30 -21.43 -27.09
CA ARG A 460 7.43 -22.70 -27.82
C ARG A 460 7.44 -23.87 -26.83
N GLY A 461 6.55 -24.82 -27.05
CA GLY A 461 6.39 -26.00 -26.20
C GLY A 461 5.53 -25.79 -24.96
N THR A 462 4.90 -24.62 -24.80
CA THR A 462 3.84 -24.41 -23.81
C THR A 462 2.46 -24.71 -24.40
N GLU A 463 1.49 -25.00 -23.55
CA GLU A 463 0.12 -25.35 -23.93
C GLU A 463 -0.89 -24.24 -23.59
N TYR A 464 -0.43 -23.02 -23.29
CA TYR A 464 -1.29 -21.87 -22.97
C TYR A 464 -2.21 -21.44 -24.12
N ASP A 465 -1.85 -21.71 -25.37
CA ASP A 465 -2.71 -21.44 -26.53
C ASP A 465 -4.05 -22.18 -26.45
N LYS A 466 -4.09 -23.35 -25.79
CA LYS A 466 -5.34 -24.10 -25.57
C LYS A 466 -6.35 -23.32 -24.73
N LEU A 467 -5.89 -22.39 -23.88
CA LEU A 467 -6.76 -21.53 -23.06
C LEU A 467 -7.49 -20.48 -23.91
N GLY A 468 -6.86 -20.00 -24.99
CA GLY A 468 -7.47 -19.02 -25.91
C GLY A 468 -8.55 -19.59 -26.81
N ASN A 469 -8.52 -20.89 -27.06
CA ASN A 469 -9.53 -21.61 -27.84
C ASN A 469 -10.81 -21.90 -27.03
N LEU A 470 -10.80 -21.68 -25.72
CA LEU A 470 -11.96 -21.91 -24.86
C LEU A 470 -12.84 -20.67 -24.77
N THR A 471 -14.15 -20.88 -24.92
CA THR A 471 -15.16 -19.85 -24.61
C THR A 471 -15.59 -20.04 -23.16
N LEU A 472 -15.14 -19.15 -22.28
CA LEU A 472 -15.44 -19.21 -20.85
C LEU A 472 -16.54 -18.19 -20.52
N GLU A 473 -17.65 -18.67 -19.97
CA GLU A 473 -18.75 -17.82 -19.52
C GLU A 473 -18.67 -17.62 -18.00
N GLY A 474 -18.16 -16.50 -17.53
CA GLY A 474 -17.99 -16.24 -16.09
C GLY A 474 -16.60 -15.73 -15.70
N SER A 475 -16.43 -15.38 -14.43
CA SER A 475 -15.13 -14.94 -13.90
C SER A 475 -14.21 -16.12 -13.61
N LEU A 476 -12.90 -15.86 -13.69
CA LEU A 476 -11.81 -16.84 -13.55
C LEU A 476 -10.87 -16.44 -12.40
N LEU A 477 -10.68 -17.31 -11.42
CA LEU A 477 -9.65 -17.18 -10.38
C LEU A 477 -8.39 -17.93 -10.82
N ILE A 478 -7.21 -17.29 -10.75
CA ILE A 478 -5.93 -17.94 -11.05
C ILE A 478 -5.21 -18.25 -9.74
N MET A 479 -4.82 -19.51 -9.54
CA MET A 479 -4.11 -20.00 -8.36
C MET A 479 -2.71 -20.53 -8.71
N PRO A 480 -1.69 -20.28 -7.87
CA PRO A 480 -1.77 -19.47 -6.65
C PRO A 480 -1.92 -17.96 -6.98
N PHE A 481 -2.80 -17.29 -6.24
CA PHE A 481 -3.02 -15.83 -6.31
C PHE A 481 -2.07 -15.12 -5.34
N SER A 482 -1.80 -13.83 -5.54
CA SER A 482 -0.85 -13.05 -4.73
C SER A 482 -1.48 -11.76 -4.20
N LEU A 483 -1.30 -11.52 -2.90
CA LEU A 483 -1.74 -10.29 -2.22
C LEU A 483 -0.81 -9.10 -2.50
N TYR A 484 0.44 -9.37 -2.91
CA TYR A 484 1.50 -8.36 -3.04
C TYR A 484 1.98 -8.18 -4.49
N ARG A 485 1.27 -8.75 -5.46
CA ARG A 485 1.58 -8.70 -6.91
C ARG A 485 2.93 -9.32 -7.31
N GLU A 486 3.61 -9.99 -6.39
CA GLU A 486 4.82 -10.79 -6.66
C GLU A 486 4.44 -12.19 -7.16
N TYR A 487 5.09 -12.63 -8.24
CA TYR A 487 4.84 -13.94 -8.83
C TYR A 487 5.95 -14.33 -9.81
N SER A 488 6.35 -15.62 -9.77
CA SER A 488 7.29 -16.22 -10.72
C SER A 488 6.80 -17.53 -11.28
N TYR A 489 7.24 -17.84 -12.49
CA TYR A 489 6.95 -19.09 -13.18
C TYR A 489 8.14 -19.57 -14.00
N ASN A 490 8.26 -20.88 -14.16
CA ASN A 490 9.29 -21.55 -14.92
C ASN A 490 8.83 -21.69 -16.38
N ILE A 491 9.36 -20.85 -17.25
CA ILE A 491 9.08 -20.88 -18.68
C ILE A 491 10.39 -20.89 -19.45
N SER A 492 10.43 -21.62 -20.56
CA SER A 492 11.66 -21.72 -21.36
C SER A 492 12.86 -22.33 -20.60
N GLY A 493 12.59 -23.14 -19.56
CA GLY A 493 13.62 -23.72 -18.70
C GLY A 493 14.28 -22.73 -17.74
N ARG A 494 13.75 -21.51 -17.59
CA ARG A 494 14.23 -20.47 -16.68
C ARG A 494 13.09 -19.90 -15.85
N ILE A 495 13.39 -19.44 -14.64
CA ILE A 495 12.37 -18.85 -13.77
C ILE A 495 12.27 -17.37 -14.09
N ASN A 496 11.16 -16.98 -14.74
CA ASN A 496 10.83 -15.60 -15.02
C ASN A 496 10.00 -15.01 -13.87
N HIS A 497 10.25 -13.74 -13.53
CA HIS A 497 9.56 -13.03 -12.44
C HIS A 497 9.11 -11.65 -12.93
N PRO A 498 7.99 -11.56 -13.67
CA PRO A 498 7.64 -10.35 -14.40
C PRO A 498 6.81 -9.34 -13.60
N ASN A 499 6.48 -9.64 -12.33
CA ASN A 499 5.64 -8.85 -11.41
C ASN A 499 4.29 -8.40 -11.97
N ALA A 500 3.21 -8.77 -11.29
CA ALA A 500 1.85 -8.35 -11.64
C ALA A 500 1.41 -8.65 -13.09
N LYS A 501 2.14 -9.49 -13.83
CA LYS A 501 1.83 -9.93 -15.19
C LYS A 501 1.49 -11.41 -15.16
N SER A 502 0.21 -11.70 -15.39
CA SER A 502 -0.28 -13.06 -15.43
C SER A 502 -0.11 -13.61 -16.85
N ILE A 503 0.64 -14.72 -16.98
CA ILE A 503 0.75 -15.43 -18.26
C ILE A 503 -0.62 -15.94 -18.72
N ALA A 504 -1.40 -16.55 -17.83
CA ALA A 504 -2.73 -17.04 -18.15
C ALA A 504 -3.66 -15.92 -18.65
N TYR A 505 -3.61 -14.73 -18.04
CA TYR A 505 -4.41 -13.57 -18.48
C TYR A 505 -4.19 -13.21 -19.95
N ALA A 506 -2.98 -13.40 -20.48
CA ALA A 506 -2.67 -13.10 -21.87
C ALA A 506 -3.39 -14.03 -22.86
N PHE A 507 -3.71 -15.26 -22.44
CA PHE A 507 -4.31 -16.30 -23.29
C PHE A 507 -5.80 -16.48 -23.06
N VAL A 508 -6.35 -16.07 -21.92
CA VAL A 508 -7.80 -16.13 -21.68
C VAL A 508 -8.55 -15.21 -22.65
N SER A 509 -9.48 -15.79 -23.43
CA SER A 509 -10.39 -15.07 -24.32
C SER A 509 -11.10 -13.92 -23.59
N SER A 510 -11.21 -12.77 -24.24
CA SER A 510 -11.91 -11.59 -23.70
C SER A 510 -13.43 -11.67 -23.79
N LYS A 511 -14.00 -12.76 -24.33
CA LYS A 511 -15.44 -12.93 -24.53
C LYS A 511 -15.92 -14.35 -24.16
N PRO A 512 -16.98 -14.52 -23.34
CA PRO A 512 -17.58 -13.59 -22.37
C PRO A 512 -17.01 -13.81 -20.95
N VAL A 513 -15.68 -13.69 -20.81
CA VAL A 513 -15.01 -13.69 -19.50
C VAL A 513 -15.19 -12.31 -18.87
N TYR A 514 -15.84 -12.25 -17.71
CA TYR A 514 -16.14 -10.99 -17.03
C TYR A 514 -14.94 -10.41 -16.27
N THR A 515 -14.26 -11.27 -15.49
CA THR A 515 -13.12 -10.88 -14.65
C THR A 515 -12.13 -12.03 -14.52
N THR A 516 -10.84 -11.72 -14.59
CA THR A 516 -9.76 -12.65 -14.24
C THR A 516 -9.02 -12.10 -13.02
N ILE A 517 -8.99 -12.79 -11.89
CA ILE A 517 -8.23 -12.31 -10.73
C ILE A 517 -7.07 -13.24 -10.40
N ARG A 518 -5.93 -12.61 -10.14
CA ARG A 518 -4.71 -13.26 -9.64
C ARG A 518 -4.01 -12.40 -8.60
N TYR A 519 -4.03 -11.10 -8.83
CA TYR A 519 -3.32 -10.11 -8.04
C TYR A 519 -4.32 -9.16 -7.43
N ALA A 520 -4.05 -8.72 -6.20
CA ALA A 520 -4.73 -7.56 -5.67
C ALA A 520 -4.34 -6.31 -6.47
N SER A 521 -5.29 -5.74 -7.22
CA SER A 521 -5.14 -4.48 -7.96
C SER A 521 -5.94 -3.33 -7.36
N SER A 522 -6.64 -3.59 -6.26
CA SER A 522 -7.30 -2.61 -5.39
C SER A 522 -7.24 -3.08 -3.94
N GLU A 523 -7.66 -2.22 -3.01
CA GLU A 523 -7.85 -2.61 -1.61
C GLU A 523 -8.98 -3.63 -1.46
N GLN A 524 -10.04 -3.50 -2.27
CA GLN A 524 -11.17 -4.43 -2.32
C GLN A 524 -10.74 -5.81 -2.83
N ASP A 525 -9.90 -5.87 -3.87
CA ASP A 525 -9.31 -7.14 -4.32
C ASP A 525 -8.49 -7.78 -3.20
N LYS A 526 -7.72 -6.99 -2.45
CA LYS A 526 -6.92 -7.50 -1.34
C LYS A 526 -7.81 -8.12 -0.26
N ILE A 527 -8.87 -7.41 0.17
CA ILE A 527 -9.84 -7.92 1.14
C ILE A 527 -10.48 -9.22 0.64
N PHE A 528 -10.90 -9.25 -0.62
CA PHE A 528 -11.49 -10.45 -1.23
C PHE A 528 -10.51 -11.64 -1.23
N LEU A 529 -9.27 -11.44 -1.67
CA LEU A 529 -8.25 -12.49 -1.68
C LEU A 529 -7.82 -12.91 -0.27
N ASP A 530 -7.82 -12.00 0.71
CA ASP A 530 -7.57 -12.29 2.11
C ASP A 530 -8.66 -13.21 2.69
N TYR A 531 -9.94 -12.96 2.38
CA TYR A 531 -11.03 -13.87 2.75
C TYR A 531 -10.84 -15.26 2.14
N LEU A 532 -10.56 -15.35 0.85
CA LEU A 532 -10.28 -16.63 0.20
C LEU A 532 -9.10 -17.36 0.85
N TYR A 533 -8.03 -16.62 1.17
CA TYR A 533 -6.87 -17.19 1.84
C TYR A 533 -7.18 -17.66 3.26
N SER A 534 -8.03 -16.95 4.00
CA SER A 534 -8.47 -17.37 5.34
C SER A 534 -9.22 -18.71 5.30
N TYR A 535 -10.11 -18.91 4.31
CA TYR A 535 -10.82 -20.17 4.11
C TYR A 535 -9.90 -21.31 3.70
N ILE A 536 -8.85 -21.02 2.94
CA ILE A 536 -7.80 -21.99 2.60
C ILE A 536 -7.06 -22.44 3.85
N ILE A 537 -6.67 -21.50 4.72
CA ILE A 537 -5.95 -21.83 5.97
C ILE A 537 -6.86 -22.61 6.94
N SER A 538 -8.13 -22.23 7.05
CA SER A 538 -9.10 -22.92 7.90
C SER A 538 -9.68 -24.19 7.28
N ASN A 539 -9.23 -24.55 6.07
CA ASN A 539 -9.74 -25.67 5.27
C ASN A 539 -11.26 -25.67 5.00
N ASN A 540 -11.90 -24.48 4.98
CA ASN A 540 -13.34 -24.35 4.76
C ASN A 540 -13.66 -24.31 3.26
N SER A 541 -13.79 -25.51 2.68
CA SER A 541 -14.04 -25.71 1.26
C SER A 541 -15.39 -25.15 0.77
N VAL A 542 -16.44 -25.22 1.60
CA VAL A 542 -17.79 -24.78 1.24
C VAL A 542 -17.89 -23.26 1.22
N ALA A 543 -17.37 -22.58 2.26
CA ALA A 543 -17.36 -21.12 2.31
C ALA A 543 -16.53 -20.51 1.16
N PHE A 544 -15.38 -21.12 0.85
CA PHE A 544 -14.56 -20.72 -0.29
C PHE A 544 -15.35 -20.77 -1.62
N ILE A 545 -16.02 -21.88 -1.91
CA ILE A 545 -16.81 -22.03 -3.15
C ILE A 545 -18.02 -21.10 -3.17
N ASN A 546 -18.72 -20.94 -2.05
CA ASN A 546 -19.86 -20.02 -1.95
C ASN A 546 -19.45 -18.57 -2.21
N MET A 547 -18.30 -18.15 -1.68
CA MET A 547 -17.75 -16.82 -1.94
C MET A 547 -17.47 -16.62 -3.43
N LEU A 548 -16.86 -17.60 -4.10
CA LEU A 548 -16.61 -17.55 -5.54
C LEU A 548 -17.90 -17.45 -6.37
N ILE A 549 -18.91 -18.26 -6.05
CA ILE A 549 -20.21 -18.24 -6.75
C ILE A 549 -20.90 -16.88 -6.57
N LYS A 550 -20.92 -16.32 -5.36
CA LYS A 550 -21.53 -15.00 -5.07
C LYS A 550 -20.88 -13.87 -5.89
N PHE A 551 -19.59 -13.97 -6.19
CA PHE A 551 -18.84 -13.00 -7.00
C PHE A 551 -18.79 -13.36 -8.50
N GLY A 552 -19.60 -14.34 -8.94
CA GLY A 552 -19.71 -14.71 -10.35
C GLY A 552 -18.51 -15.49 -10.91
N PHE A 553 -17.64 -16.03 -10.06
CA PHE A 553 -16.57 -16.94 -10.48
C PHE A 553 -17.16 -18.31 -10.79
N LYS A 554 -16.89 -18.78 -12.02
CA LYS A 554 -17.29 -20.11 -12.50
C LYS A 554 -16.10 -21.03 -12.74
N TYR A 555 -14.89 -20.47 -12.79
CA TYR A 555 -13.68 -21.21 -13.13
C TYR A 555 -12.54 -20.89 -12.18
N ILE A 556 -11.69 -21.89 -11.94
CA ILE A 556 -10.42 -21.75 -11.23
C ILE A 556 -9.32 -22.36 -12.09
N LEU A 557 -8.24 -21.63 -12.35
CA LEU A 557 -7.07 -22.11 -13.10
C LEU A 557 -5.91 -22.32 -12.13
N LEU A 558 -5.45 -23.56 -12.01
CA LEU A 558 -4.20 -23.90 -11.33
C LEU A 558 -3.05 -23.79 -12.31
N GLN A 559 -2.11 -22.90 -12.03
CA GLN A 559 -0.89 -22.75 -12.80
C GLN A 559 0.21 -23.68 -12.24
N LYS A 560 0.67 -24.65 -13.03
CA LYS A 560 1.61 -25.70 -12.60
C LYS A 560 3.07 -25.33 -12.74
N ASP A 561 3.37 -24.42 -13.67
CA ASP A 561 4.71 -23.87 -13.89
C ASP A 561 5.09 -22.80 -12.84
N PHE A 562 4.28 -22.61 -11.78
CA PHE A 562 4.60 -21.73 -10.65
C PHE A 562 5.97 -22.06 -10.04
N SER A 563 6.74 -21.02 -9.72
CA SER A 563 7.99 -21.16 -8.98
C SER A 563 8.01 -20.22 -7.79
N SER A 564 8.51 -20.71 -6.65
CA SER A 564 8.67 -19.92 -5.42
C SER A 564 10.06 -19.33 -5.24
N ARG A 565 10.96 -19.45 -6.22
CA ARG A 565 12.40 -19.13 -6.05
C ARG A 565 12.67 -17.66 -5.74
N TYR A 566 11.93 -16.73 -6.36
CA TYR A 566 12.14 -15.29 -6.22
C TYR A 566 11.06 -14.60 -5.40
N LEU A 567 10.33 -15.37 -4.59
CA LEU A 567 9.23 -14.89 -3.79
C LEU A 567 9.63 -14.85 -2.32
N ASN A 568 9.05 -13.92 -1.58
CA ASN A 568 9.13 -13.91 -0.12
C ASN A 568 8.73 -15.30 0.44
N THR A 569 9.47 -15.78 1.45
CA THR A 569 9.26 -17.06 2.14
C THR A 569 7.82 -17.28 2.61
N ASP A 570 7.14 -16.23 3.06
CA ASP A 570 5.73 -16.28 3.47
C ASP A 570 4.81 -16.61 2.30
N TYR A 571 5.01 -15.93 1.16
CA TYR A 571 4.20 -16.15 -0.02
C TYR A 571 4.48 -17.51 -0.66
N ALA A 572 5.74 -17.95 -0.68
CA ALA A 572 6.13 -19.29 -1.11
C ALA A 572 5.39 -20.37 -0.32
N THR A 573 5.24 -20.18 1.00
CA THR A 573 4.53 -21.11 1.88
C THR A 573 3.02 -21.06 1.63
N ALA A 574 2.44 -19.87 1.48
CA ALA A 574 1.04 -19.68 1.15
C ALA A 574 0.65 -20.35 -0.17
N ALA A 575 1.45 -20.17 -1.22
CA ALA A 575 1.21 -20.75 -2.54
C ALA A 575 1.20 -22.28 -2.54
N LYS A 576 2.08 -22.92 -1.74
CA LYS A 576 2.06 -24.38 -1.54
C LYS A 576 0.75 -24.84 -0.89
N LYS A 577 0.27 -24.14 0.15
CA LYS A 577 -1.02 -24.42 0.81
C LYS A 577 -2.22 -24.24 -0.13
N MET A 578 -2.22 -23.18 -0.94
CA MET A 578 -3.24 -22.94 -1.97
C MET A 578 -3.33 -24.11 -2.95
N THR A 579 -2.18 -24.61 -3.41
CA THR A 579 -2.12 -25.74 -4.34
C THR A 579 -2.66 -27.02 -3.71
N SER A 580 -2.27 -27.33 -2.47
CA SER A 580 -2.80 -28.52 -1.76
C SER A 580 -4.30 -28.43 -1.50
N PHE A 581 -4.81 -27.25 -1.15
CA PHE A 581 -6.24 -27.03 -0.91
C PHE A 581 -7.07 -27.25 -2.18
N LEU A 582 -6.58 -26.78 -3.34
CA LEU A 582 -7.28 -27.00 -4.60
C LEU A 582 -7.35 -28.48 -4.99
N LEU A 583 -6.28 -29.25 -4.72
CA LEU A 583 -6.30 -30.70 -4.91
C LEU A 583 -7.34 -31.39 -4.00
N GLN A 584 -7.54 -30.88 -2.78
CA GLN A 584 -8.60 -31.35 -1.89
C GLN A 584 -10.00 -31.01 -2.42
N LEU A 585 -10.23 -29.80 -2.93
CA LEU A 585 -11.50 -29.41 -3.57
C LEU A 585 -11.87 -30.33 -4.74
N ASN A 586 -10.87 -30.72 -5.53
CA ASN A 586 -11.08 -31.66 -6.63
C ASN A 586 -11.44 -33.06 -6.10
N ARG A 587 -10.74 -33.56 -5.07
CA ARG A 587 -11.07 -34.84 -4.42
C ARG A 587 -12.48 -34.87 -3.82
N SER A 588 -12.93 -33.75 -3.25
CA SER A 588 -14.29 -33.60 -2.70
C SER A 588 -15.36 -33.34 -3.76
N LYS A 589 -15.00 -33.30 -5.05
CA LYS A 589 -15.90 -33.04 -6.19
C LYS A 589 -16.62 -31.68 -6.12
N LEU A 590 -16.07 -30.72 -5.36
CA LEU A 590 -16.55 -29.34 -5.29
C LEU A 590 -16.12 -28.51 -6.51
N ILE A 591 -15.07 -28.96 -7.20
CA ILE A 591 -14.64 -28.46 -8.50
C ILE A 591 -14.38 -29.65 -9.42
N VAL A 592 -14.55 -29.45 -10.74
CA VAL A 592 -14.36 -30.50 -11.75
C VAL A 592 -13.35 -30.04 -12.80
N PRO A 593 -12.31 -30.83 -13.12
CA PRO A 593 -11.35 -30.47 -14.16
C PRO A 593 -12.05 -30.46 -15.53
N VAL A 594 -11.86 -29.37 -16.28
CA VAL A 594 -12.35 -29.18 -17.65
C VAL A 594 -11.24 -29.41 -18.66
N LEU A 595 -10.03 -28.93 -18.35
CA LEU A 595 -8.85 -29.06 -19.19
C LEU A 595 -7.63 -29.26 -18.30
N ASN A 596 -6.84 -30.28 -18.60
CA ASN A 596 -5.61 -30.59 -17.89
C ASN A 596 -4.45 -30.63 -18.89
N THR A 597 -3.48 -29.73 -18.74
CA THR A 597 -2.31 -29.61 -19.60
C THR A 597 -1.03 -29.81 -18.78
N LYS A 598 0.13 -29.79 -19.43
CA LYS A 598 1.42 -29.78 -18.75
C LYS A 598 1.60 -28.52 -17.88
N ASP A 599 1.13 -27.37 -18.36
CA ASP A 599 1.40 -26.06 -17.74
C ASP A 599 0.30 -25.58 -16.78
N PHE A 600 -0.94 -26.05 -16.93
CA PHE A 600 -2.06 -25.66 -16.08
C PHE A 600 -3.16 -26.73 -15.97
N THR A 601 -4.07 -26.54 -15.03
CA THR A 601 -5.36 -27.25 -14.97
C THR A 601 -6.48 -26.23 -14.80
N LEU A 602 -7.47 -26.27 -15.68
CA LEU A 602 -8.69 -25.48 -15.58
C LEU A 602 -9.78 -26.30 -14.90
N PHE A 603 -10.39 -25.77 -13.85
CA PHE A 603 -11.51 -26.35 -13.13
C PHE A 603 -12.77 -25.51 -13.33
N LYS A 604 -13.94 -26.16 -13.35
CA LYS A 604 -15.26 -25.53 -13.32
C LYS A 604 -15.91 -25.77 -11.96
N ILE A 605 -16.58 -24.74 -11.45
CA ILE A 605 -17.40 -24.80 -10.24
C ILE A 605 -18.81 -25.29 -10.66
N PRO A 606 -19.28 -26.46 -10.18
CA PRO A 606 -20.59 -26.99 -10.54
C PRO A 606 -21.71 -26.14 -9.91
N THR A 607 -22.60 -25.57 -10.73
CA THR A 607 -23.75 -24.80 -10.24
C THR A 607 -24.85 -25.67 -9.62
N ASN A 608 -24.98 -26.94 -10.04
CA ASN A 608 -26.14 -27.79 -9.67
C ASN A 608 -25.83 -28.84 -8.59
N ASN A 609 -24.56 -29.15 -8.31
CA ASN A 609 -24.17 -30.17 -7.32
C ASN A 609 -23.87 -29.60 -5.93
N VAL A 610 -23.59 -28.29 -5.85
CA VAL A 610 -23.40 -27.60 -4.57
C VAL A 610 -24.75 -27.46 -3.86
N THR A 611 -25.85 -27.22 -4.59
CA THR A 611 -27.21 -27.12 -4.03
C THR A 611 -27.84 -28.46 -3.60
N ASN A 612 -27.37 -29.61 -4.11
CA ASN A 612 -28.01 -30.92 -3.84
C ASN A 612 -27.20 -31.84 -2.88
N ARG A 613 -25.90 -31.58 -2.66
CA ARG A 613 -25.11 -32.26 -1.61
C ARG A 613 -25.01 -31.44 -0.32
N ILE A 614 -25.33 -30.17 -0.43
CA ILE A 614 -25.70 -29.33 0.69
C ILE A 614 -27.20 -29.54 0.79
N ASN A 615 -27.67 -30.27 1.81
CA ASN A 615 -29.04 -30.09 2.23
C ASN A 615 -29.29 -28.58 2.21
N VAL A 616 -30.36 -28.11 1.57
CA VAL A 616 -30.87 -26.74 1.78
C VAL A 616 -31.37 -26.57 3.23
N GLY A 617 -30.86 -27.37 4.18
CA GLY A 617 -30.59 -26.93 5.53
C GLY A 617 -29.47 -25.90 5.47
N ARG A 618 -29.88 -24.64 5.36
CA ARG A 618 -29.26 -23.50 6.03
C ARG A 618 -27.75 -23.64 6.19
N VAL A 619 -27.02 -23.12 5.22
CA VAL A 619 -25.71 -22.56 5.54
C VAL A 619 -25.99 -21.50 6.61
N SER A 620 -25.73 -21.81 7.87
CA SER A 620 -25.43 -20.81 8.88
C SER A 620 -24.22 -20.08 8.33
N LEU A 621 -24.51 -19.02 7.58
CA LEU A 621 -23.59 -17.94 7.36
C LEU A 621 -22.96 -17.64 8.72
N LEU A 622 -21.63 -17.59 8.75
CA LEU A 622 -20.95 -16.65 9.63
C LEU A 622 -21.68 -15.32 9.41
N SER A 623 -22.55 -15.01 10.38
CA SER A 623 -23.60 -14.00 10.39
C SER A 623 -23.73 -13.16 9.10
N GLU A 624 -24.79 -13.44 8.33
CA GLU A 624 -25.36 -12.49 7.37
C GLU A 624 -26.06 -11.30 8.09
N HIS A 625 -25.76 -11.08 9.37
CA HIS A 625 -26.47 -10.16 10.26
C HIS A 625 -25.61 -8.94 10.59
N SER A 626 -25.47 -8.07 9.60
CA SER A 626 -25.18 -6.64 9.79
C SER A 626 -25.62 -5.78 8.60
N LEU A 627 -26.48 -6.31 7.72
CA LEU A 627 -26.72 -5.70 6.40
C LEU A 627 -28.17 -5.32 6.10
N PHE A 628 -29.05 -5.21 7.10
CA PHE A 628 -30.36 -4.57 6.89
C PHE A 628 -30.65 -3.51 7.98
N ASN A 629 -30.69 -2.25 7.53
CA ASN A 629 -31.21 -1.04 8.20
C ASN A 629 -31.09 -0.96 9.72
N ILE A 630 -29.92 -0.55 10.18
CA ILE A 630 -29.75 0.25 11.41
C ILE A 630 -29.04 1.55 10.95
N PRO A 631 -29.44 2.76 11.40
CA PRO A 631 -28.64 3.97 11.18
C PRO A 631 -27.19 3.68 11.58
N PRO A 632 -26.17 4.29 10.93
CA PRO A 632 -24.80 3.76 10.90
C PRO A 632 -24.16 3.73 12.30
N GLN A 633 -24.39 2.66 13.05
CA GLN A 633 -23.82 2.39 14.37
C GLN A 633 -23.64 0.89 14.60
N SER A 634 -22.97 0.19 13.68
CA SER A 634 -22.37 -1.11 13.97
C SER A 634 -21.03 -1.21 13.27
N VAL A 635 -19.96 -1.18 14.06
CA VAL A 635 -18.62 -1.57 13.62
C VAL A 635 -18.62 -3.09 13.55
N ASN A 636 -18.58 -3.66 12.35
CA ASN A 636 -18.36 -5.10 12.19
C ASN A 636 -16.90 -5.41 12.50
N PHE A 637 -16.68 -6.29 13.48
CA PHE A 637 -15.38 -6.90 13.73
C PHE A 637 -15.25 -8.19 12.92
N VAL A 638 -14.20 -8.29 12.10
CA VAL A 638 -13.76 -9.58 11.54
C VAL A 638 -12.48 -9.95 12.28
N CYS A 639 -12.58 -10.85 13.25
CA CYS A 639 -11.43 -11.35 13.99
C CYS A 639 -10.84 -12.56 13.24
N PHE A 640 -9.62 -12.43 12.72
CA PHE A 640 -8.87 -13.58 12.18
C PHE A 640 -7.97 -14.18 13.26
N PRO A 641 -7.95 -15.50 13.45
CA PRO A 641 -7.07 -16.15 14.39
C PRO A 641 -5.73 -16.53 13.72
N HIS A 642 -4.80 -15.60 13.45
CA HIS A 642 -3.40 -16.00 13.15
C HIS A 642 -2.34 -14.95 13.55
N THR A 643 -1.27 -15.46 14.17
CA THR A 643 0.00 -14.79 14.48
C THR A 643 0.73 -14.35 13.22
N TYR A 644 0.80 -13.05 12.96
CA TYR A 644 1.72 -12.46 11.97
C TYR A 644 2.78 -11.62 12.68
N GLN A 645 4.05 -12.00 12.49
CA GLN A 645 5.21 -11.16 12.77
C GLN A 645 5.51 -10.35 11.49
N HIS A 646 4.94 -9.15 11.32
CA HIS A 646 5.41 -8.02 10.47
C HIS A 646 4.28 -6.97 10.36
N PRO A 647 4.59 -5.69 10.11
CA PRO A 647 3.79 -4.59 10.63
C PRO A 647 2.58 -4.20 9.77
N LEU A 648 1.40 -4.23 10.37
CA LEU A 648 0.22 -3.56 9.84
C LEU A 648 0.33 -2.05 10.11
N LYS A 649 0.61 -1.33 9.04
CA LYS A 649 0.54 0.13 8.93
C LYS A 649 -0.91 0.55 9.18
N LEU A 650 -1.16 1.30 10.25
CA LEU A 650 -2.46 1.92 10.53
C LEU A 650 -2.85 2.79 9.33
N LEU A 651 -3.79 2.29 8.52
CA LEU A 651 -4.60 3.14 7.68
C LEU A 651 -5.31 4.14 8.60
N SER A 652 -5.28 5.41 8.20
CA SER A 652 -6.03 6.50 8.84
C SER A 652 -7.50 6.09 8.97
N MET A 653 -7.85 5.52 10.11
CA MET A 653 -9.20 5.14 10.47
C MET A 653 -9.65 6.04 11.62
N SER A 654 -10.81 6.63 11.40
CA SER A 654 -11.49 7.59 12.26
C SER A 654 -11.63 7.09 13.71
N ASN A 655 -11.11 7.90 14.64
CA ASN A 655 -11.47 7.98 16.05
C ASN A 655 -11.41 6.64 16.83
N ILE A 656 -10.23 6.07 17.06
CA ILE A 656 -10.00 5.17 18.21
C ILE A 656 -8.66 5.54 18.86
N ILE A 657 -8.71 5.93 20.14
CA ILE A 657 -7.56 6.22 21.00
C ILE A 657 -7.23 4.95 21.79
N LEU A 658 -6.06 4.36 21.50
CA LEU A 658 -5.49 3.25 22.27
C LEU A 658 -4.62 3.80 23.39
N LEU A 659 -4.88 3.37 24.62
CA LEU A 659 -4.12 3.72 25.82
C LEU A 659 -3.46 2.46 26.38
N ARG A 660 -2.13 2.48 26.49
CA ARG A 660 -1.33 1.30 26.83
C ARG A 660 -0.36 1.60 27.98
N GLU A 661 -0.30 0.69 28.96
CA GLU A 661 0.88 0.52 29.82
C GLU A 661 1.86 -0.44 29.13
N SER A 662 3.15 -0.09 29.18
CA SER A 662 4.21 -0.65 28.34
C SER A 662 4.58 -2.11 28.67
N LYS A 663 3.73 -3.10 28.36
CA LYS A 663 4.12 -4.52 28.23
C LYS A 663 3.51 -5.16 26.97
N PRO A 664 4.18 -6.12 26.31
CA PRO A 664 3.70 -6.78 25.09
C PRO A 664 2.74 -7.91 25.41
N ILE A 665 1.56 -7.85 24.80
CA ILE A 665 0.68 -9.00 24.61
C ILE A 665 0.29 -9.00 23.13
N ASN A 666 0.28 -10.20 22.53
CA ASN A 666 -0.11 -10.44 21.13
C ASN A 666 -1.33 -9.60 20.73
N ILE A 667 -1.16 -8.79 19.68
CA ILE A 667 -2.18 -7.87 19.15
C ILE A 667 -3.09 -8.67 18.21
N PHE A 668 -4.37 -8.72 18.53
CA PHE A 668 -5.43 -9.00 17.55
C PHE A 668 -5.76 -7.68 16.86
N THR A 669 -5.59 -7.59 15.55
CA THR A 669 -5.99 -6.40 14.78
C THR A 669 -7.46 -6.54 14.39
N CYS A 670 -8.23 -5.48 14.65
CA CYS A 670 -9.65 -5.39 14.36
C CYS A 670 -9.87 -4.18 13.45
N VAL A 671 -10.49 -4.39 12.29
CA VAL A 671 -10.77 -3.33 11.28
C VAL A 671 -12.19 -2.81 11.49
N ALA A 672 -12.38 -1.49 11.50
CA ALA A 672 -13.67 -0.82 11.63
C ALA A 672 -13.88 0.17 10.47
N ASN A 673 -14.89 -0.03 9.63
CA ASN A 673 -15.27 0.91 8.57
C ASN A 673 -16.39 1.85 9.09
N SER A 674 -16.16 3.17 9.08
CA SER A 674 -17.26 4.15 9.08
C SER A 674 -16.80 5.48 8.47
N THR A 675 -17.49 5.95 7.44
CA THR A 675 -17.39 7.31 6.88
C THR A 675 -18.62 8.13 7.27
N PHE A 676 -18.40 9.43 7.51
CA PHE A 676 -19.38 10.53 7.66
C PHE A 676 -20.21 10.62 8.96
N ILE A 677 -19.68 11.38 9.93
CA ILE A 677 -20.35 12.49 10.66
C ILE A 677 -19.24 13.49 10.98
N SER A 678 -19.44 14.81 10.78
CA SER A 678 -18.42 15.82 11.14
C SER A 678 -18.23 15.89 12.66
N PRO A 679 -17.07 15.52 13.23
CA PRO A 679 -16.72 15.88 14.60
C PRO A 679 -15.97 17.23 14.57
N LEU A 680 -15.94 17.96 15.68
CA LEU A 680 -15.09 19.14 15.85
C LEU A 680 -13.69 18.90 15.26
N SER A 681 -13.34 19.70 14.26
CA SER A 681 -12.08 19.59 13.54
C SER A 681 -10.93 20.09 14.42
N PHE A 682 -10.35 19.21 15.22
CA PHE A 682 -9.05 19.45 15.82
C PHE A 682 -7.96 19.41 14.74
N SER A 683 -7.15 20.46 14.67
CA SER A 683 -6.15 20.65 13.62
C SER A 683 -5.27 19.41 13.39
N SER A 684 -5.10 19.04 12.12
CA SER A 684 -4.37 17.86 11.64
C SER A 684 -2.88 17.80 12.05
N GLN A 685 -2.35 18.87 12.65
CA GLN A 685 -0.99 18.91 13.19
C GLN A 685 -0.86 18.30 14.59
N GLY A 686 -1.92 18.31 15.41
CA GLY A 686 -1.92 17.65 16.73
C GLY A 686 -1.87 16.13 16.62
N TRP A 687 -2.69 15.57 15.74
CA TRP A 687 -2.80 14.12 15.50
C TRP A 687 -1.52 13.50 14.94
N LYS A 688 -0.80 14.21 14.06
CA LYS A 688 0.47 13.74 13.47
C LYS A 688 1.63 13.64 14.47
N LYS A 689 1.65 14.46 15.54
CA LYS A 689 2.66 14.33 16.60
C LYS A 689 2.39 13.14 17.52
N ILE A 690 1.12 12.73 17.67
CA ILE A 690 0.69 11.68 18.60
C ILE A 690 0.88 10.28 17.98
N ALA A 691 0.52 10.08 16.70
CA ALA A 691 0.75 8.80 16.02
C ALA A 691 2.25 8.43 15.95
N TYR A 692 3.12 9.42 15.79
CA TYR A 692 4.58 9.25 15.80
C TYR A 692 5.14 8.84 17.19
N GLY A 693 4.44 9.18 18.27
CA GLY A 693 4.78 8.75 19.63
C GLY A 693 4.39 7.29 19.88
N VAL A 694 3.29 6.82 19.28
CA VAL A 694 2.79 5.44 19.45
C VAL A 694 3.56 4.43 18.60
N GLU A 695 3.98 4.79 17.37
CA GLU A 695 4.81 3.92 16.52
C GLU A 695 6.17 3.59 17.14
N LYS A 696 6.77 4.49 17.93
CA LYS A 696 8.03 4.20 18.64
C LYS A 696 7.88 3.25 19.84
N ILE A 697 6.66 3.01 20.31
CA ILE A 697 6.36 2.16 21.48
C ILE A 697 5.97 0.74 21.04
N ALA A 698 5.72 0.51 19.75
CA ALA A 698 5.19 -0.75 19.24
C ALA A 698 6.22 -1.73 18.65
N TYR A 699 7.52 -1.39 18.65
CA TYR A 699 8.58 -2.26 18.11
C TYR A 699 9.69 -2.51 19.13
N SER A 700 9.47 -3.49 20.00
CA SER A 700 10.53 -4.36 20.51
C SER A 700 9.90 -5.58 21.17
N ASP A 701 10.25 -6.77 20.68
CA ASP A 701 10.07 -7.98 21.46
C ASP A 701 10.88 -7.86 22.76
N THR A 702 10.22 -8.08 23.89
CA THR A 702 10.80 -8.32 25.23
C THR A 702 11.59 -7.21 25.95
N THR A 703 11.50 -5.94 25.55
CA THR A 703 12.15 -4.85 26.31
C THR A 703 11.24 -3.64 26.47
N TYR A 704 10.97 -3.23 27.72
CA TYR A 704 10.58 -1.85 27.99
C TYR A 704 11.68 -0.95 27.42
N PHE A 705 11.32 0.02 26.57
CA PHE A 705 12.28 1.03 26.14
C PHE A 705 12.63 1.88 27.35
N ILE A 706 13.79 1.58 27.95
CA ILE A 706 14.47 2.48 28.86
C ILE A 706 14.92 3.68 28.00
N PRO A 707 14.47 4.92 28.26
CA PRO A 707 14.94 6.07 27.50
C PRO A 707 16.48 6.11 27.52
N ASN A 708 17.14 6.53 26.43
CA ASN A 708 18.60 6.72 26.42
C ASN A 708 19.10 7.73 27.49
N SER A 709 18.20 8.40 28.20
CA SER A 709 18.47 9.26 29.36
C SER A 709 18.37 8.55 30.72
N PHE A 710 18.09 7.25 30.77
CA PHE A 710 17.96 6.51 32.02
C PHE A 710 19.36 6.17 32.55
N ASN A 711 19.83 6.99 33.46
CA ASN A 711 21.13 6.81 34.06
C ASN A 711 21.01 5.85 35.25
N MET A 712 21.44 4.59 35.07
CA MET A 712 21.38 3.57 36.13
C MET A 712 22.11 4.02 37.41
N SER A 713 23.12 4.89 37.27
CA SER A 713 23.88 5.45 38.41
C SER A 713 23.03 6.30 39.36
N GLN A 714 21.93 6.93 38.91
CA GLN A 714 21.05 7.73 39.78
C GLN A 714 20.11 6.89 40.65
N PHE A 715 19.92 5.59 40.33
CA PHE A 715 19.00 4.71 41.03
C PHE A 715 19.68 3.77 42.05
N LYS A 716 21.02 3.69 42.04
CA LYS A 716 21.81 2.69 42.79
C LYS A 716 21.69 2.74 44.31
N GLU A 717 21.25 3.85 44.91
CA GLU A 717 21.25 3.99 46.38
C GLU A 717 19.86 4.16 47.03
N ARG A 718 18.77 4.35 46.26
CA ARG A 718 17.46 4.77 46.82
C ARG A 718 16.28 3.80 46.62
N TYR A 719 16.39 2.84 45.70
CA TYR A 719 15.28 1.97 45.30
C TYR A 719 15.66 0.48 45.25
N GLU A 720 16.82 0.13 45.80
CA GLU A 720 17.34 -1.24 45.84
C GLU A 720 16.50 -2.11 46.79
N VAL A 721 16.04 -3.23 46.26
CA VAL A 721 15.31 -4.27 47.01
C VAL A 721 16.21 -5.49 47.27
N LEU A 722 17.12 -5.79 46.34
CA LEU A 722 18.07 -6.89 46.44
C LEU A 722 19.29 -6.63 45.55
N ARG A 723 20.47 -6.94 46.07
CA ARG A 723 21.73 -7.01 45.34
C ARG A 723 22.46 -8.32 45.67
N MET A 724 22.95 -8.99 44.64
CA MET A 724 23.87 -10.13 44.75
C MET A 724 25.02 -9.93 43.76
N ASP A 725 26.19 -9.62 44.29
CA ASP A 725 27.47 -9.52 43.58
C ASP A 725 28.43 -10.65 43.94
N PHE A 726 27.99 -11.60 44.78
CA PHE A 726 28.66 -12.86 45.09
C PHE A 726 30.07 -12.70 45.69
N GLU A 727 30.34 -11.54 46.30
CA GLU A 727 31.58 -11.26 47.05
C GLU A 727 31.62 -11.98 48.41
N SER A 728 30.47 -12.42 48.93
CA SER A 728 30.37 -13.21 50.17
C SER A 728 29.69 -14.57 49.95
N PRO A 729 30.24 -15.68 50.52
CA PRO A 729 29.59 -16.99 50.53
C PRO A 729 28.19 -17.01 51.18
N LYS A 730 27.82 -15.97 51.94
CA LYS A 730 26.53 -15.83 52.60
C LYS A 730 25.38 -15.44 51.65
N GLU A 731 25.68 -15.02 50.43
CA GLU A 731 24.66 -14.55 49.46
C GLU A 731 23.89 -15.69 48.76
N TYR A 732 24.35 -16.95 48.89
CA TYR A 732 23.76 -18.09 48.17
C TYR A 732 23.58 -19.34 49.05
N ALA A 733 22.78 -19.30 50.12
CA ALA A 733 22.47 -20.54 50.86
C ALA A 733 21.13 -20.54 51.60
N GLN A 734 20.04 -21.05 50.97
CA GLN A 734 18.90 -21.57 51.75
C GLN A 734 18.22 -22.86 51.24
N ARG A 735 18.32 -23.28 49.97
CA ARG A 735 17.89 -24.64 49.54
C ARG A 735 18.71 -25.17 48.36
N LYS A 736 19.21 -26.41 48.48
CA LYS A 736 19.93 -27.14 47.43
C LYS A 736 19.12 -28.37 46.99
N THR A 737 18.94 -28.57 45.69
CA THR A 737 18.27 -29.76 45.11
C THR A 737 18.86 -30.09 43.74
N GLY A 738 19.44 -31.29 43.57
CA GLY A 738 20.06 -31.74 42.32
C GLY A 738 21.43 -32.41 42.52
N VAL A 739 22.10 -32.81 41.42
CA VAL A 739 23.49 -33.31 41.40
C VAL A 739 24.37 -32.26 40.71
N TYR A 740 24.88 -31.31 41.47
CA TYR A 740 25.67 -30.18 40.96
C TYR A 740 26.68 -29.70 42.01
N THR A 741 27.73 -29.03 41.54
CA THR A 741 28.79 -28.41 42.34
C THR A 741 28.67 -26.89 42.27
N LEU A 742 28.71 -26.25 43.44
CA LEU A 742 28.72 -24.80 43.58
C LEU A 742 30.13 -24.34 43.92
N SER A 743 30.63 -23.35 43.18
CA SER A 743 31.88 -22.67 43.50
C SER A 743 31.74 -21.19 43.20
N LEU A 744 32.68 -20.39 43.69
CA LEU A 744 32.89 -19.05 43.17
C LEU A 744 33.90 -19.14 42.01
N SER A 745 33.70 -18.35 40.98
CA SER A 745 34.64 -18.21 39.85
C SER A 745 35.21 -16.81 39.81
N THR A 746 36.49 -16.68 39.47
CA THR A 746 37.12 -15.37 39.23
C THR A 746 36.76 -14.78 37.86
N ASP A 747 36.05 -15.53 37.02
CA ASP A 747 35.41 -15.03 35.80
C ASP A 747 34.10 -14.34 36.19
N ALA A 748 34.15 -13.03 36.43
CA ALA A 748 33.05 -12.19 36.91
C ALA A 748 32.84 -10.99 35.97
N ILE A 749 31.59 -10.52 35.85
CA ILE A 749 31.24 -9.30 35.09
C ILE A 749 31.28 -8.05 35.98
N SER A 750 31.11 -8.21 37.29
CA SER A 750 31.19 -7.17 38.30
C SER A 750 31.77 -7.77 39.58
N GLY A 751 32.68 -7.06 40.25
CA GLY A 751 33.35 -7.60 41.45
C GLY A 751 34.50 -8.57 41.13
N ASN A 752 34.95 -9.29 42.15
CA ASN A 752 36.03 -10.29 42.09
C ASN A 752 35.51 -11.71 41.81
N TYR A 753 34.24 -12.00 42.10
CA TYR A 753 33.69 -13.35 42.02
C TYR A 753 32.30 -13.42 41.38
N SER A 754 32.02 -14.51 40.67
CA SER A 754 30.67 -14.88 40.22
C SER A 754 30.24 -16.23 40.76
N LEU A 755 28.92 -16.47 40.86
CA LEU A 755 28.40 -17.75 41.30
C LEU A 755 28.45 -18.78 40.16
N ASN A 756 29.25 -19.82 40.35
CA ASN A 756 29.35 -20.94 39.43
C ASN A 756 28.46 -22.11 39.86
N ILE A 757 27.54 -22.50 38.99
CA ILE A 757 26.72 -23.71 39.13
C ILE A 757 27.12 -24.70 38.03
N SER A 758 27.79 -25.78 38.41
CA SER A 758 28.31 -26.80 37.49
C SER A 758 27.63 -28.16 37.68
N THR A 759 27.34 -28.87 36.59
CA THR A 759 26.76 -30.22 36.66
C THR A 759 27.27 -31.11 35.53
N CYS A 760 27.42 -32.40 35.84
CA CYS A 760 27.87 -33.43 34.92
C CYS A 760 26.72 -34.37 34.49
N THR A 761 25.50 -34.13 34.97
CA THR A 761 24.39 -35.05 34.70
C THR A 761 23.77 -34.78 33.32
N ASN A 762 23.47 -35.86 32.58
CA ASN A 762 22.64 -35.84 31.38
C ASN A 762 21.16 -36.12 31.67
N LYS A 763 20.80 -36.41 32.93
CA LYS A 763 19.40 -36.63 33.34
C LYS A 763 18.70 -35.27 33.44
N LYS A 764 17.46 -35.20 32.93
CA LYS A 764 16.60 -34.00 32.95
C LYS A 764 16.13 -33.63 34.37
N ARG A 765 17.06 -33.27 35.25
CA ARG A 765 16.80 -32.89 36.64
C ARG A 765 17.34 -31.48 36.87
N TRP A 766 16.52 -30.61 37.45
CA TRP A 766 16.92 -29.24 37.74
C TRP A 766 17.98 -29.19 38.83
N SER A 767 19.01 -28.41 38.57
CA SER A 767 20.04 -27.98 39.52
C SER A 767 19.88 -26.49 39.71
N TYR A 768 19.51 -26.04 40.91
CA TYR A 768 19.22 -24.63 41.15
C TYR A 768 19.63 -24.14 42.53
N VAL A 769 19.81 -22.83 42.62
CA VAL A 769 20.01 -22.08 43.86
C VAL A 769 18.98 -20.98 43.92
N SER A 770 18.39 -20.74 45.09
CA SER A 770 17.43 -19.65 45.27
C SER A 770 17.99 -18.53 46.14
N SER A 771 17.60 -17.30 45.83
CA SER A 771 17.82 -16.13 46.69
C SER A 771 17.02 -16.25 48.00
N PRO A 772 17.31 -15.38 49.00
CA PRO A 772 16.42 -15.15 50.13
C PRO A 772 15.01 -14.72 49.67
N GLU A 773 14.01 -14.95 50.53
CA GLU A 773 12.65 -14.46 50.31
C GLU A 773 12.58 -12.95 50.51
N ILE A 774 11.87 -12.28 49.60
CA ILE A 774 11.70 -10.83 49.58
C ILE A 774 10.22 -10.52 49.72
N ASN A 775 9.83 -9.75 50.72
CA ASN A 775 8.46 -9.28 50.85
C ASN A 775 8.17 -8.21 49.79
N VAL A 776 7.02 -8.30 49.12
CA VAL A 776 6.58 -7.35 48.09
C VAL A 776 5.12 -6.97 48.33
N THR A 777 4.72 -5.76 47.90
CA THR A 777 3.31 -5.37 47.94
C THR A 777 2.63 -5.58 46.58
N PRO A 778 1.39 -6.11 46.55
CA PRO A 778 0.68 -6.31 45.30
C PRO A 778 0.49 -5.00 44.53
N GLY A 779 0.78 -5.02 43.23
CA GLY A 779 0.77 -3.84 42.36
C GLY A 779 2.10 -3.10 42.22
N GLU A 780 3.12 -3.43 43.03
CA GLU A 780 4.47 -2.89 42.86
C GLU A 780 5.05 -3.24 41.49
N VAL A 781 5.84 -2.32 40.92
CA VAL A 781 6.59 -2.55 39.69
C VAL A 781 8.07 -2.68 40.03
N LEU A 782 8.62 -3.86 39.77
CA LEU A 782 10.01 -4.22 40.06
C LEU A 782 10.82 -4.33 38.77
N LEU A 783 12.06 -3.85 38.77
CA LEU A 783 13.04 -4.06 37.71
C LEU A 783 14.08 -5.07 38.21
N VAL A 784 14.21 -6.20 37.52
CA VAL A 784 15.16 -7.27 37.81
C VAL A 784 16.25 -7.26 36.74
N HIS A 785 17.51 -7.11 37.15
CA HIS A 785 18.70 -7.25 36.30
C HIS A 785 19.47 -8.51 36.69
N THR A 786 20.00 -9.25 35.73
CA THR A 786 20.84 -10.44 35.95
C THR A 786 21.86 -10.57 34.83
N ALA A 787 23.11 -10.91 35.11
CA ALA A 787 24.09 -11.33 34.11
C ALA A 787 24.35 -12.84 34.19
N THR A 788 24.46 -13.49 33.02
CA THR A 788 24.69 -14.94 32.94
C THR A 788 25.68 -15.32 31.85
N LYS A 789 26.53 -16.32 32.11
CA LYS A 789 27.41 -16.99 31.13
C LYS A 789 27.18 -18.50 31.21
N VAL A 790 27.17 -19.20 30.07
CA VAL A 790 26.80 -20.63 30.02
C VAL A 790 27.82 -21.40 29.19
N TYR A 791 28.23 -22.56 29.70
CA TYR A 791 29.09 -23.50 29.01
C TYR A 791 28.51 -24.92 29.11
N ASN A 792 28.23 -25.52 27.95
CA ASN A 792 27.77 -26.91 27.82
C ASN A 792 26.54 -27.29 28.67
N LEU A 793 25.59 -26.38 28.89
CA LEU A 793 24.35 -26.65 29.64
C LEU A 793 23.11 -26.33 28.83
N GLN A 794 22.01 -27.02 29.12
CA GLN A 794 20.70 -26.81 28.54
C GLN A 794 19.75 -26.26 29.61
N ARG A 795 18.89 -25.32 29.23
CA ARG A 795 17.82 -24.70 30.02
C ARG A 795 18.28 -23.82 31.20
N VAL A 796 19.38 -23.09 31.04
CA VAL A 796 19.85 -22.13 32.07
C VAL A 796 18.94 -20.90 32.13
N HIS A 797 18.39 -20.56 33.30
CA HIS A 797 17.49 -19.41 33.46
C HIS A 797 17.45 -18.91 34.91
N VAL A 798 17.07 -17.64 35.12
CA VAL A 798 16.70 -17.14 36.46
C VAL A 798 15.20 -16.98 36.51
N ALA A 799 14.53 -17.78 37.33
CA ALA A 799 13.09 -17.66 37.53
C ALA A 799 12.78 -16.68 38.67
N ILE A 800 11.86 -15.75 38.45
CA ILE A 800 11.29 -14.90 39.49
C ILE A 800 10.04 -15.63 40.00
N ALA A 801 10.14 -16.28 41.15
CA ALA A 801 9.04 -17.00 41.78
C ALA A 801 8.31 -16.08 42.77
N GLY A 802 6.98 -16.13 42.79
CA GLY A 802 6.11 -15.41 43.72
C GLY A 802 5.36 -16.36 44.65
N TYR A 803 5.22 -16.01 45.92
CA TYR A 803 4.38 -16.73 46.87
C TYR A 803 2.95 -16.21 46.80
N SER A 804 2.03 -17.07 46.37
CA SER A 804 0.61 -16.76 46.26
C SER A 804 -0.09 -16.95 47.61
N ASN A 805 -0.73 -15.90 48.11
CA ASN A 805 -1.51 -15.97 49.35
C ASN A 805 -2.83 -16.76 49.17
N ILE A 806 -3.28 -16.96 47.92
CA ILE A 806 -4.48 -17.76 47.59
C ILE A 806 -4.15 -19.25 47.57
N THR A 807 -3.08 -19.64 46.87
CA THR A 807 -2.75 -21.06 46.67
C THR A 807 -1.78 -21.61 47.72
N HIS A 808 -1.22 -20.74 48.58
CA HIS A 808 -0.16 -21.03 49.54
C HIS A 808 1.08 -21.71 48.93
N LYS A 809 1.31 -21.49 47.62
CA LYS A 809 2.40 -22.10 46.85
C LYS A 809 3.27 -21.04 46.16
N TRP A 810 4.49 -21.44 45.82
CA TRP A 810 5.38 -20.67 44.95
C TRP A 810 5.03 -20.92 43.49
N GLU A 811 4.80 -19.84 42.75
CA GLU A 811 4.44 -19.85 41.33
C GLU A 811 5.49 -19.04 40.55
N TYR A 812 5.89 -19.49 39.37
CA TYR A 812 6.83 -18.73 38.53
C TYR A 812 6.11 -17.57 37.85
N LEU A 813 6.59 -16.35 38.08
CA LEU A 813 5.99 -15.12 37.55
C LEU A 813 6.64 -14.74 36.22
N GLU A 814 7.97 -14.75 36.15
CA GLU A 814 8.76 -14.31 34.99
C GLU A 814 10.15 -14.96 34.99
N PHE A 815 10.88 -14.84 33.87
CA PHE A 815 12.23 -15.40 33.73
C PHE A 815 13.25 -14.44 33.07
N ALA A 816 14.48 -14.41 33.59
CA ALA A 816 15.57 -13.52 33.18
C ALA A 816 16.96 -14.20 33.25
N PRO A 817 17.47 -14.88 32.22
CA PRO A 817 16.85 -15.17 30.92
C PRO A 817 15.72 -16.22 31.02
N PRO A 818 14.88 -16.40 29.98
CA PRO A 818 13.82 -17.41 29.91
C PRO A 818 14.29 -18.84 29.58
N GLY A 819 15.59 -19.04 29.36
CA GLY A 819 16.17 -20.34 29.01
C GLY A 819 17.29 -20.19 27.99
N THR A 820 18.51 -20.54 28.37
CA THR A 820 19.72 -20.46 27.56
C THR A 820 20.33 -21.86 27.44
N ASP A 821 20.64 -22.25 26.21
CA ASP A 821 21.19 -23.56 25.85
C ASP A 821 22.57 -23.41 25.19
N GLY A 822 23.47 -24.37 25.42
CA GLY A 822 24.75 -24.49 24.72
C GLY A 822 25.87 -23.65 25.35
N PHE A 823 26.47 -22.77 24.54
CA PHE A 823 27.64 -21.97 24.91
C PHE A 823 27.34 -20.49 24.68
N THR A 824 27.26 -19.71 25.75
CA THR A 824 27.00 -18.27 25.67
C THR A 824 27.99 -17.48 26.50
N PRO A 825 28.62 -16.42 25.95
CA PRO A 825 29.42 -15.48 26.74
C PRO A 825 28.53 -14.72 27.73
N TRP A 826 29.14 -13.89 28.59
CA TRP A 826 28.42 -13.02 29.51
C TRP A 826 27.34 -12.19 28.79
N LYS A 827 26.11 -12.27 29.29
CA LYS A 827 24.97 -11.54 28.76
C LYS A 827 24.09 -11.03 29.89
N SER A 828 23.79 -9.74 29.85
CA SER A 828 22.89 -9.08 30.79
C SER A 828 21.43 -9.19 30.32
N HIS A 829 20.54 -9.39 31.28
CA HIS A 829 19.11 -9.52 31.09
C HIS A 829 18.39 -8.59 32.05
N ILE A 830 17.43 -7.81 31.52
CA ILE A 830 16.56 -6.94 32.31
C ILE A 830 15.11 -7.40 32.12
N ARG A 831 14.37 -7.49 33.22
CA ARG A 831 12.92 -7.74 33.23
C ARG A 831 12.25 -6.74 34.16
N ILE A 832 11.08 -6.26 33.75
CA ILE A 832 10.20 -5.50 34.64
C ILE A 832 9.03 -6.40 34.99
N LEU A 833 8.72 -6.55 36.28
CA LEU A 833 7.65 -7.37 36.82
C LEU A 833 6.69 -6.46 37.57
N GLN A 834 5.39 -6.53 37.26
CA GLN A 834 4.38 -5.96 38.14
C GLN A 834 3.90 -7.08 39.05
N VAL A 835 3.95 -6.88 40.37
CA VAL A 835 3.57 -7.87 41.38
C VAL A 835 2.05 -8.12 41.27
N PRO A 836 1.60 -9.35 40.96
CA PRO A 836 0.18 -9.66 40.87
C PRO A 836 -0.56 -9.47 42.20
N GLU A 837 -1.89 -9.23 42.14
CA GLU A 837 -2.73 -8.93 43.32
C GLU A 837 -2.67 -10.01 44.43
N ASN A 838 -2.34 -11.26 44.07
CA ASN A 838 -2.26 -12.41 44.98
C ASN A 838 -0.84 -12.73 45.48
N ILE A 839 0.19 -11.99 45.07
CA ILE A 839 1.59 -12.29 45.44
C ILE A 839 2.07 -11.38 46.56
N THR A 840 2.59 -11.96 47.65
CA THR A 840 3.06 -11.22 48.82
C THR A 840 4.57 -11.35 49.08
N LYS A 841 5.22 -12.31 48.43
CA LYS A 841 6.67 -12.50 48.48
C LYS A 841 7.21 -12.90 47.11
N ILE A 842 8.46 -12.57 46.81
CA ILE A 842 9.19 -13.09 45.66
C ILE A 842 10.54 -13.69 46.06
N LYS A 843 11.12 -14.49 45.18
CA LYS A 843 12.53 -14.91 45.23
C LYS A 843 13.03 -15.21 43.82
N LEU A 844 14.34 -15.15 43.64
CA LEU A 844 15.01 -15.56 42.40
C LEU A 844 15.45 -17.03 42.51
N VAL A 845 15.32 -17.79 41.43
CA VAL A 845 15.75 -19.18 41.32
C VAL A 845 16.69 -19.31 40.13
N LEU A 846 17.99 -19.39 40.42
CA LEU A 846 19.09 -19.55 39.46
C LEU A 846 19.17 -21.02 39.03
N ASN A 847 18.68 -21.36 37.84
CA ASN A 847 18.64 -22.72 37.31
C ASN A 847 19.77 -22.94 36.30
N ALA A 848 20.53 -24.03 36.47
CA ALA A 848 21.62 -24.44 35.59
C ALA A 848 21.32 -25.72 34.76
N GLY A 849 20.10 -26.26 34.83
CA GLY A 849 19.67 -27.39 33.98
C GLY A 849 20.60 -28.60 33.99
N TRP A 850 20.93 -29.15 32.81
CA TRP A 850 21.74 -30.37 32.60
C TRP A 850 22.67 -30.25 31.38
N VAL A 851 23.59 -31.22 31.20
CA VAL A 851 24.62 -31.18 30.12
C VAL A 851 23.99 -31.17 28.72
N TYR A 852 24.42 -30.22 27.87
CA TYR A 852 23.92 -30.04 26.50
C TYR A 852 24.56 -31.04 25.51
N ASN A 853 25.89 -31.15 25.50
CA ASN A 853 26.63 -32.09 24.67
C ASN A 853 27.34 -33.14 25.52
N THR A 854 26.93 -34.41 25.38
CA THR A 854 27.47 -35.56 26.13
C THR A 854 28.72 -36.16 25.50
N THR A 855 29.17 -35.70 24.33
CA THR A 855 30.39 -36.22 23.67
C THR A 855 31.67 -35.57 24.18
N THR A 856 31.58 -34.56 25.06
CA THR A 856 32.72 -33.92 25.71
C THR A 856 32.89 -34.49 27.11
N ASP A 857 34.10 -34.92 27.49
CA ASP A 857 34.42 -35.39 28.87
C ASP A 857 34.32 -34.31 29.96
N ARG A 858 33.81 -33.11 29.63
CA ARG A 858 33.71 -31.97 30.55
C ARG A 858 32.27 -31.69 30.95
N CYS A 859 32.05 -31.60 32.25
CA CYS A 859 30.81 -31.12 32.85
C CYS A 859 30.45 -29.70 32.37
N GLY A 860 29.16 -29.39 32.31
CA GLY A 860 28.67 -28.06 31.97
C GLY A 860 28.62 -27.14 33.19
N TYR A 861 28.70 -25.84 32.99
CA TYR A 861 28.59 -24.84 34.06
C TYR A 861 27.91 -23.54 33.61
N ALA A 862 27.26 -22.88 34.56
CA ALA A 862 26.63 -21.58 34.38
C ALA A 862 27.14 -20.61 35.45
N LEU A 863 27.62 -19.44 35.03
CA LEU A 863 28.01 -18.35 35.91
C LEU A 863 26.88 -17.33 35.98
N PHE A 864 26.55 -16.89 37.20
CA PHE A 864 25.57 -15.85 37.49
C PHE A 864 26.25 -14.71 38.25
N ASP A 865 25.98 -13.47 37.84
CA ASP A 865 26.61 -12.29 38.42
C ASP A 865 25.74 -11.03 38.21
N ASP A 866 26.07 -9.93 38.90
CA ASP A 866 25.46 -8.60 38.78
C ASP A 866 23.92 -8.64 38.86
N ILE A 867 23.39 -9.28 39.91
CA ILE A 867 21.93 -9.46 40.07
C ILE A 867 21.34 -8.36 40.95
N TRP A 868 20.33 -7.66 40.40
CA TRP A 868 19.66 -6.54 41.07
C TRP A 868 18.14 -6.64 41.00
N ILE A 869 17.46 -6.19 42.04
CA ILE A 869 16.02 -5.88 42.03
C ILE A 869 15.82 -4.45 42.51
N TYR A 870 15.09 -3.64 41.74
CA TYR A 870 14.70 -2.27 42.10
C TYR A 870 13.18 -2.10 42.13
N ASN A 871 12.64 -1.31 43.07
CA ASN A 871 11.22 -0.92 43.08
C ASN A 871 11.03 0.42 42.34
N ILE A 872 10.31 0.40 41.22
CA ILE A 872 10.12 1.55 40.31
C ILE A 872 8.66 2.04 40.22
N THR A 873 7.80 1.63 41.16
CA THR A 873 6.35 1.89 41.16
C THR A 873 5.96 3.37 40.98
N GLY A 874 6.76 4.31 41.51
CA GLY A 874 6.50 5.75 41.44
C GLY A 874 7.10 6.50 40.24
N SER A 875 7.87 5.82 39.38
CA SER A 875 8.80 6.49 38.44
C SER A 875 8.35 6.44 36.97
N LEU A 876 7.18 5.86 36.67
CA LEU A 876 6.68 5.69 35.30
C LEU A 876 5.64 6.78 34.95
N PRO A 877 5.82 7.55 33.86
CA PRO A 877 4.85 8.58 33.45
C PRO A 877 3.55 7.95 32.93
N ARG A 878 2.40 8.37 33.48
CA ARG A 878 1.06 7.94 33.01
C ARG A 878 0.70 8.59 31.68
N THR A 879 0.16 7.81 30.75
CA THR A 879 -0.28 8.30 29.44
C THR A 879 -1.54 9.14 29.57
N LYS A 880 -1.49 10.40 29.10
CA LYS A 880 -2.64 11.32 29.05
C LYS A 880 -2.87 11.81 27.62
N LEU A 881 -4.13 11.91 27.22
CA LEU A 881 -4.59 12.61 26.02
C LEU A 881 -5.32 13.88 26.45
N ILE A 882 -5.08 14.99 25.75
CA ILE A 882 -5.71 16.29 26.04
C ILE A 882 -6.38 16.80 24.76
N GLY A 883 -7.67 17.04 24.82
CA GLY A 883 -8.48 17.70 23.78
C GLY A 883 -9.01 19.06 24.27
N ARG A 884 -9.39 19.94 23.32
CA ARG A 884 -9.85 21.31 23.60
C ARG A 884 -11.10 21.70 22.80
N ILE A 885 -12.27 21.58 23.38
CA ILE A 885 -13.54 21.68 22.67
C ILE A 885 -14.02 23.14 22.70
N ASP A 886 -14.38 23.69 21.55
CA ASP A 886 -14.98 25.04 21.46
C ASP A 886 -16.51 24.93 21.51
N ILE A 887 -17.11 25.45 22.57
CA ILE A 887 -18.54 25.46 22.84
C ILE A 887 -19.14 26.75 22.31
N LYS A 888 -20.15 26.62 21.42
CA LYS A 888 -20.72 27.77 20.71
C LYS A 888 -21.76 28.54 21.52
N GLU A 889 -22.46 27.84 22.42
CA GLU A 889 -23.60 28.35 23.18
C GLU A 889 -23.53 27.81 24.61
N SER A 890 -23.71 28.68 25.60
CA SER A 890 -23.72 28.28 27.00
C SER A 890 -25.00 27.51 27.33
N GLN A 891 -24.90 26.22 27.64
CA GLN A 891 -26.05 25.36 27.99
C GLN A 891 -25.59 24.02 28.61
N ASN A 892 -26.55 23.17 28.95
CA ASN A 892 -26.31 21.81 29.40
C ASN A 892 -25.96 20.87 28.24
N TYR A 893 -24.90 20.08 28.42
CA TYR A 893 -24.42 19.08 27.47
C TYR A 893 -24.30 17.71 28.15
N HIS A 894 -24.79 16.65 27.51
CA HIS A 894 -24.43 15.29 27.87
C HIS A 894 -23.04 14.96 27.35
N LEU A 895 -22.15 14.51 28.22
CA LEU A 895 -20.85 13.94 27.84
C LEU A 895 -20.97 12.42 27.82
N ILE A 896 -21.00 11.85 26.62
CA ILE A 896 -21.08 10.40 26.43
C ILE A 896 -19.75 9.90 25.90
N ILE A 897 -19.23 8.82 26.47
CA ILE A 897 -18.01 8.15 26.00
C ILE A 897 -18.36 6.78 25.41
N ARG A 898 -17.71 6.44 24.31
CA ARG A 898 -17.69 5.06 23.80
C ARG A 898 -16.33 4.44 24.08
N TYR A 899 -16.25 3.50 25.02
CA TYR A 899 -14.98 2.85 25.39
C TYR A 899 -15.07 1.33 25.34
N PHE A 900 -13.91 0.69 25.27
CA PHE A 900 -13.76 -0.75 25.15
C PHE A 900 -13.65 -1.40 26.52
N LYS A 901 -14.74 -1.99 26.99
CA LYS A 901 -14.73 -2.93 28.11
C LYS A 901 -14.07 -4.22 27.63
N ASN A 902 -13.08 -4.71 28.37
CA ASN A 902 -12.33 -5.90 27.98
C ASN A 902 -11.65 -6.60 29.16
N GLN A 903 -11.30 -7.86 28.96
CA GLN A 903 -10.67 -8.73 29.98
C GLN A 903 -9.31 -8.22 30.46
N LYS A 904 -8.59 -7.49 29.60
CA LYS A 904 -7.30 -6.86 29.90
C LYS A 904 -7.44 -5.39 30.29
N GLY A 905 -8.67 -4.90 30.41
CA GLY A 905 -8.96 -3.56 30.87
C GLY A 905 -8.50 -3.36 32.31
N GLY A 906 -8.44 -2.10 32.73
CA GLY A 906 -8.21 -1.71 34.10
C GLY A 906 -9.10 -0.53 34.43
N ALA A 907 -8.57 0.67 34.25
CA ALA A 907 -9.34 1.89 34.41
C ALA A 907 -8.78 3.07 33.62
N ILE A 908 -9.68 3.99 33.26
CA ILE A 908 -9.37 5.30 32.70
C ILE A 908 -9.97 6.39 33.57
N ARG A 909 -9.46 7.61 33.44
CA ARG A 909 -10.01 8.79 34.09
C ARG A 909 -10.22 9.88 33.05
N VAL A 910 -11.44 10.40 32.98
CA VAL A 910 -11.81 11.50 32.09
C VAL A 910 -11.93 12.77 32.93
N TYR A 911 -11.41 13.89 32.43
CA TYR A 911 -11.57 15.19 33.06
C TYR A 911 -12.25 16.11 32.07
N LEU A 912 -13.29 16.82 32.49
CA LEU A 912 -13.84 17.98 31.79
C LEU A 912 -13.66 19.19 32.71
N ASP A 913 -12.82 20.14 32.31
CA ASP A 913 -12.39 21.31 33.09
C ASP A 913 -11.91 21.04 34.53
N GLY A 914 -11.35 19.85 34.73
CA GLY A 914 -10.66 19.47 35.97
C GLY A 914 -11.41 18.45 36.83
N THR A 915 -12.70 18.22 36.61
CA THR A 915 -13.48 17.24 37.41
C THR A 915 -13.19 15.81 36.92
N PRO A 916 -12.58 14.94 37.74
CA PRO A 916 -12.22 13.60 37.32
C PRO A 916 -13.39 12.61 37.42
N ILE A 917 -13.64 11.89 36.32
CA ILE A 917 -14.62 10.81 36.22
C ILE A 917 -13.86 9.51 36.02
N TYR A 918 -14.02 8.57 36.94
CA TYR A 918 -13.29 7.30 36.93
C TYR A 918 -14.13 6.21 36.27
N ILE A 919 -13.57 5.53 35.27
CA ILE A 919 -14.27 4.49 34.52
C ILE A 919 -13.48 3.19 34.62
N ARG A 920 -14.14 2.13 35.09
CA ARG A 920 -13.56 0.78 35.15
C ARG A 920 -13.80 0.08 33.82
N THR A 921 -12.71 -0.29 33.16
CA THR A 921 -12.73 -0.89 31.81
C THR A 921 -12.50 -2.40 31.82
N LYS A 922 -12.07 -2.96 32.97
CA LYS A 922 -11.94 -4.41 33.15
C LYS A 922 -13.31 -5.07 33.20
N ASP A 923 -13.58 -5.97 32.26
CA ASP A 923 -14.86 -6.69 32.15
C ASP A 923 -14.62 -8.12 31.63
N GLN A 924 -15.57 -9.04 31.80
CA GLN A 924 -15.48 -10.40 31.25
C GLN A 924 -15.63 -10.40 29.72
N LEU A 925 -16.41 -9.47 29.17
CA LEU A 925 -16.68 -9.35 27.75
C LEU A 925 -15.74 -8.34 27.09
N ASN A 926 -15.45 -8.54 25.81
CA ASN A 926 -14.61 -7.66 25.00
C ASN A 926 -15.50 -6.89 24.01
N LYS A 927 -16.01 -5.71 24.39
CA LYS A 927 -16.91 -4.93 23.54
C LYS A 927 -16.83 -3.43 23.79
N PHE A 928 -17.14 -2.64 22.75
CA PHE A 928 -17.34 -1.21 22.90
C PHE A 928 -18.72 -0.94 23.50
N VAL A 929 -18.76 -0.19 24.59
CA VAL A 929 -19.99 0.25 25.23
C VAL A 929 -20.06 1.77 25.24
N TRP A 930 -21.28 2.28 25.21
CA TRP A 930 -21.56 3.68 25.48
C TRP A 930 -21.82 3.85 26.98
N GLU A 931 -21.26 4.89 27.56
CA GLU A 931 -21.50 5.29 28.94
C GLU A 931 -21.74 6.80 28.95
N ASP A 932 -22.89 7.21 29.51
CA ASP A 932 -23.17 8.62 29.78
C ASP A 932 -22.42 9.01 31.05
N LEU A 933 -21.49 9.96 30.93
CA LEU A 933 -20.68 10.45 32.04
C LEU A 933 -21.38 11.57 32.82
N GLY A 934 -22.57 11.97 32.36
CA GLY A 934 -23.44 12.96 32.98
C GLY A 934 -23.62 14.21 32.15
N THR A 935 -24.47 15.08 32.68
CA THR A 935 -24.78 16.39 32.11
C THR A 935 -23.88 17.46 32.73
N PHE A 936 -23.25 18.28 31.89
CA PHE A 936 -22.36 19.35 32.28
C PHE A 936 -22.89 20.67 31.75
N ASN A 937 -23.01 21.68 32.63
CA ASN A 937 -23.29 23.04 32.22
C ASN A 937 -21.97 23.66 31.71
N LEU A 938 -21.90 23.94 30.40
CA LEU A 938 -20.71 24.46 29.75
C LEU A 938 -20.99 25.87 29.23
N GLU A 939 -20.08 26.80 29.50
CA GLU A 939 -20.14 28.15 28.97
C GLU A 939 -19.68 28.21 27.51
N LYS A 940 -20.00 29.29 26.80
CA LYS A 940 -19.47 29.54 25.47
C LYS A 940 -17.96 29.84 25.56
N GLY A 941 -17.13 29.01 24.91
CA GLY A 941 -15.68 29.18 24.89
C GLY A 941 -14.91 27.86 24.75
N GLU A 942 -13.60 27.92 24.98
CA GLU A 942 -12.70 26.76 24.87
C GLU A 942 -12.68 25.98 26.20
N HIS A 943 -13.14 24.74 26.18
CA HIS A 943 -13.16 23.80 27.30
C HIS A 943 -12.12 22.70 27.12
N LYS A 944 -11.58 22.16 28.22
CA LYS A 944 -10.51 21.15 28.17
C LYS A 944 -11.03 19.79 28.59
N ILE A 945 -10.89 18.80 27.72
CA ILE A 945 -11.10 17.39 28.03
C ILE A 945 -9.77 16.65 28.17
N VAL A 946 -9.58 15.87 29.23
CA VAL A 946 -8.39 15.05 29.45
C VAL A 946 -8.80 13.60 29.63
N LEU A 947 -8.11 12.69 28.97
CA LEU A 947 -8.27 11.25 29.16
C LEU A 947 -6.94 10.68 29.66
N GLU A 948 -6.94 10.14 30.87
CA GLU A 948 -5.79 9.52 31.52
C GLU A 948 -5.96 8.00 31.54
N ASN A 949 -4.92 7.29 31.12
CA ASN A 949 -4.83 5.86 31.36
C ASN A 949 -4.39 5.62 32.81
N VAL A 950 -5.26 5.04 33.65
CA VAL A 950 -4.90 4.77 35.04
C VAL A 950 -4.18 3.44 35.17
N ARG A 951 -4.71 2.38 34.55
CA ARG A 951 -4.10 1.03 34.49
C ARG A 951 -4.77 0.16 33.42
N GLY A 952 -4.05 -0.82 32.90
CA GLY A 952 -4.61 -1.84 31.98
C GLY A 952 -4.68 -1.41 30.50
N PHE A 953 -5.16 -2.33 29.65
CA PHE A 953 -5.34 -2.11 28.21
C PHE A 953 -6.69 -1.45 27.94
N ASN A 954 -6.67 -0.17 27.60
CA ASN A 954 -7.88 0.63 27.44
C ASN A 954 -7.96 1.21 26.04
N ALA A 955 -9.16 1.21 25.46
CA ALA A 955 -9.41 1.87 24.19
C ALA A 955 -10.67 2.73 24.30
N VAL A 956 -10.61 3.93 23.73
CA VAL A 956 -11.75 4.86 23.63
C VAL A 956 -11.98 5.13 22.15
N ASN A 957 -13.18 4.86 21.66
CA ASN A 957 -13.55 5.15 20.29
C ASN A 957 -13.80 6.66 20.17
N LEU A 958 -14.82 7.17 20.87
CA LEU A 958 -15.23 8.56 20.70
C LEU A 958 -15.81 9.16 21.98
N PHE A 959 -15.79 10.49 22.03
CA PHE A 959 -16.58 11.31 22.95
C PHE A 959 -17.67 12.02 22.14
N ALA A 960 -18.90 12.00 22.65
CA ALA A 960 -20.01 12.78 22.13
C ALA A 960 -20.39 13.81 23.18
N LEU A 961 -20.47 15.07 22.76
CA LEU A 961 -20.93 16.16 23.58
C LEU A 961 -22.17 16.74 22.91
N ILE A 962 -23.34 16.48 23.47
CA ILE A 962 -24.63 16.73 22.82
C ILE A 962 -25.45 17.68 23.70
N PRO A 963 -25.98 18.80 23.17
CA PRO A 963 -26.92 19.64 23.91
C PRO A 963 -28.09 18.81 24.45
N GLU A 964 -28.47 19.03 25.70
CA GLU A 964 -29.52 18.25 26.37
C GLU A 964 -30.84 18.22 25.59
N ASN A 965 -31.25 19.36 25.03
CA ASN A 965 -32.47 19.45 24.21
C ASN A 965 -32.39 18.61 22.93
N GLU A 966 -31.25 18.63 22.23
CA GLU A 966 -31.03 17.84 21.01
C GLU A 966 -30.93 16.34 21.33
N TYR A 967 -30.29 15.98 22.44
CA TYR A 967 -30.23 14.60 22.92
C TYR A 967 -31.65 14.05 23.17
N ASN A 968 -32.46 14.78 23.92
CA ASN A 968 -33.83 14.38 24.24
C ASN A 968 -34.72 14.28 23.00
N LYS A 969 -34.58 15.22 22.05
CA LYS A 969 -35.27 15.18 20.77
C LYS A 969 -34.88 13.97 19.93
N ALA A 970 -33.58 13.75 19.72
CA ALA A 970 -33.07 12.62 18.96
C ALA A 970 -33.48 11.27 19.60
N ARG A 971 -33.45 11.18 20.92
CA ARG A 971 -33.92 10.01 21.67
C ARG A 971 -35.40 9.74 21.42
N LYS A 972 -36.25 10.78 21.47
CA LYS A 972 -37.69 10.65 21.19
C LYS A 972 -37.94 10.20 19.75
N GLU A 973 -37.30 10.83 18.77
CA GLU A 973 -37.42 10.45 17.35
C GLU A 973 -36.96 9.00 17.10
N ALA A 974 -35.87 8.56 17.76
CA ALA A 974 -35.41 7.19 17.67
C ALA A 974 -36.42 6.20 18.26
N ILE A 975 -36.98 6.49 19.44
CA ILE A 975 -38.01 5.64 20.07
C ILE A 975 -39.25 5.53 19.18
N GLU A 976 -39.71 6.65 18.61
CA GLU A 976 -40.87 6.68 17.69
C GLU A 976 -40.60 5.86 16.42
N LEU A 977 -39.41 5.97 15.82
CA LEU A 977 -39.01 5.22 14.63
C LEU A 977 -38.98 3.71 14.88
N LEU A 978 -38.60 3.29 16.09
CA LEU A 978 -38.51 1.89 16.49
C LEU A 978 -39.87 1.25 16.83
N GLN A 979 -40.90 2.03 17.18
CA GLN A 979 -42.22 1.47 17.56
C GLN A 979 -42.83 0.58 16.48
N ASN A 980 -42.69 0.95 15.20
CA ASN A 980 -43.27 0.22 14.08
C ASN A 980 -42.28 -0.75 13.41
N LYS A 981 -41.19 -1.11 14.10
CA LYS A 981 -40.17 -2.04 13.61
C LYS A 981 -40.14 -3.30 14.47
N THR A 982 -39.70 -4.39 13.83
CA THR A 982 -39.27 -5.59 14.54
C THR A 982 -37.91 -5.32 15.16
N ILE A 983 -37.80 -5.46 16.48
CA ILE A 983 -36.55 -5.35 17.23
C ILE A 983 -35.98 -6.74 17.41
N ILE A 984 -34.71 -6.93 17.05
CA ILE A 984 -33.97 -8.19 17.20
C ILE A 984 -32.72 -7.92 18.02
N TYR A 985 -32.55 -8.64 19.11
CA TYR A 985 -31.33 -8.72 19.90
C TYR A 985 -30.65 -10.05 19.59
N LEU A 986 -29.37 -9.98 19.24
CA LEU A 986 -28.52 -11.11 18.90
C LEU A 986 -27.41 -11.22 19.94
N PHE A 987 -27.23 -12.42 20.51
CA PHE A 987 -26.16 -12.70 21.44
C PHE A 987 -25.45 -13.99 21.05
N GLU A 988 -24.19 -13.87 20.64
CA GLU A 988 -23.27 -15.00 20.53
C GLU A 988 -22.85 -15.43 21.93
N ALA A 989 -22.97 -16.72 22.27
CA ALA A 989 -22.88 -17.14 23.66
C ALA A 989 -21.48 -16.95 24.27
N GLU A 990 -20.43 -17.07 23.46
CA GLU A 990 -19.03 -16.95 23.84
C GLU A 990 -18.53 -15.51 23.95
N SER A 991 -19.14 -14.59 23.19
CA SER A 991 -18.65 -13.21 23.05
C SER A 991 -19.60 -12.16 23.65
N ASP A 992 -20.90 -12.41 23.67
CA ASP A 992 -21.91 -11.46 24.15
C ASP A 992 -22.55 -11.83 25.49
N LEU A 993 -22.49 -13.09 25.93
CA LEU A 993 -23.05 -13.49 27.23
C LEU A 993 -21.99 -13.51 28.34
N TYR A 994 -22.33 -12.89 29.47
CA TYR A 994 -21.62 -13.11 30.72
C TYR A 994 -21.83 -14.56 31.16
N ARG A 995 -20.84 -15.13 31.86
CA ARG A 995 -20.81 -16.57 32.10
C ARG A 995 -20.03 -16.97 33.34
N GLU A 996 -20.40 -18.09 33.93
CA GLU A 996 -19.75 -18.69 35.10
C GLU A 996 -19.76 -20.22 34.98
N ASN A 997 -18.65 -20.87 35.35
CA ASN A 997 -18.46 -22.32 35.25
C ASN A 997 -18.78 -22.88 33.85
N VAL A 998 -18.20 -22.25 32.81
CA VAL A 998 -18.30 -22.71 31.42
C VAL A 998 -16.93 -22.76 30.75
N GLU A 999 -16.80 -23.56 29.70
CA GLU A 999 -15.63 -23.66 28.82
C GLU A 999 -16.00 -23.14 27.42
N ILE A 1000 -15.10 -22.40 26.76
CA ILE A 1000 -15.28 -22.02 25.35
C ILE A 1000 -14.70 -23.14 24.51
N ILE A 1001 -15.52 -23.74 23.67
CA ILE A 1001 -15.11 -24.78 22.73
C ILE A 1001 -15.04 -24.22 21.32
N LYS A 1002 -14.09 -24.70 20.54
CA LYS A 1002 -14.02 -24.44 19.10
C LYS A 1002 -14.79 -25.54 18.40
N ASP A 1003 -15.95 -25.20 17.85
CA ASP A 1003 -16.78 -26.12 17.07
C ASP A 1003 -17.04 -25.49 15.71
N PHE A 1004 -16.66 -26.18 14.65
CA PHE A 1004 -16.82 -25.69 13.27
C PHE A 1004 -18.30 -25.60 12.84
N ASN A 1005 -19.21 -26.22 13.59
CA ASN A 1005 -20.66 -26.13 13.36
C ASN A 1005 -21.33 -25.02 14.19
N ALA A 1006 -20.60 -24.39 15.11
CA ALA A 1006 -21.06 -23.24 15.89
C ALA A 1006 -21.04 -21.96 15.03
N SER A 1007 -21.92 -21.01 15.33
CA SER A 1007 -21.82 -19.65 14.78
C SER A 1007 -20.49 -19.04 15.20
N ASN A 1008 -19.83 -18.33 14.28
CA ASN A 1008 -18.48 -17.78 14.48
C ASN A 1008 -17.38 -18.79 14.85
N GLY A 1009 -17.65 -20.10 14.81
CA GLY A 1009 -16.70 -21.19 15.04
C GLY A 1009 -16.41 -21.48 16.52
N GLU A 1010 -17.18 -20.90 17.45
CA GLU A 1010 -17.00 -21.06 18.89
C GLU A 1010 -18.37 -21.17 19.59
N ALA A 1011 -18.45 -21.96 20.66
CA ALA A 1011 -19.66 -22.10 21.49
C ALA A 1011 -19.27 -22.24 22.96
N ILE A 1012 -20.22 -22.08 23.88
CA ILE A 1012 -19.98 -22.31 25.31
C ILE A 1012 -20.48 -23.69 25.74
N LYS A 1013 -19.62 -24.42 26.45
CA LYS A 1013 -19.94 -25.69 27.13
C LYS A 1013 -20.11 -25.45 28.61
N PHE A 1014 -21.25 -25.84 29.17
CA PHE A 1014 -21.50 -25.66 30.59
C PHE A 1014 -20.92 -26.80 31.44
N ASN A 1015 -20.25 -26.43 32.53
CA ASN A 1015 -19.84 -27.35 33.58
C ASN A 1015 -20.93 -27.45 34.66
N GLN A 1016 -20.72 -28.26 35.71
CA GLN A 1016 -21.69 -28.41 36.80
C GLN A 1016 -22.03 -27.04 37.43
N LYS A 1017 -23.33 -26.73 37.54
CA LYS A 1017 -23.86 -25.42 38.01
C LYS A 1017 -23.41 -24.21 37.18
N GLY A 1018 -23.10 -24.41 35.89
CA GLY A 1018 -22.80 -23.30 34.98
C GLY A 1018 -24.01 -22.40 34.71
N LYS A 1019 -23.75 -21.13 34.38
CA LYS A 1019 -24.78 -20.17 33.97
C LYS A 1019 -24.24 -19.18 32.94
N ALA A 1020 -25.12 -18.69 32.07
CA ALA A 1020 -24.84 -17.61 31.13
C ALA A 1020 -25.95 -16.54 31.24
N TRP A 1021 -25.62 -15.26 31.14
CA TRP A 1021 -26.60 -14.18 31.27
C TRP A 1021 -26.23 -12.92 30.50
N GLN A 1022 -27.23 -12.06 30.25
CA GLN A 1022 -27.04 -10.71 29.72
C GLN A 1022 -28.13 -9.78 30.26
N ASN A 1023 -27.75 -8.53 30.51
CA ASN A 1023 -28.71 -7.45 30.76
C ASN A 1023 -29.12 -6.85 29.42
N VAL A 1024 -30.42 -6.83 29.16
CA VAL A 1024 -31.01 -6.40 27.89
C VAL A 1024 -31.93 -5.20 28.17
N GLU A 1025 -31.66 -4.07 27.49
CA GLU A 1025 -32.55 -2.93 27.49
C GLU A 1025 -33.65 -3.13 26.44
N ILE A 1026 -34.87 -3.36 26.90
CA ILE A 1026 -36.05 -3.47 26.05
C ILE A 1026 -36.51 -2.06 25.70
N VAL A 1027 -36.40 -1.70 24.42
CA VAL A 1027 -36.67 -0.33 23.95
C VAL A 1027 -38.13 -0.12 23.52
N LYS A 1028 -38.89 -1.20 23.34
CA LYS A 1028 -40.27 -1.19 22.85
C LYS A 1028 -41.16 -2.09 23.72
N ASN A 1029 -42.33 -1.58 24.09
CA ASN A 1029 -43.39 -2.38 24.70
C ASN A 1029 -43.94 -3.35 23.63
N SER A 1030 -43.72 -4.65 23.78
CA SER A 1030 -44.13 -5.62 22.75
C SER A 1030 -44.23 -7.03 23.31
N THR A 1031 -44.87 -7.89 22.53
CA THR A 1031 -44.68 -9.34 22.63
C THR A 1031 -43.33 -9.72 22.02
N TYR A 1032 -42.60 -10.59 22.71
CA TYR A 1032 -41.27 -11.06 22.38
C TYR A 1032 -41.23 -12.60 22.36
N ARG A 1033 -40.24 -13.13 21.66
CA ARG A 1033 -39.90 -14.55 21.61
C ARG A 1033 -38.39 -14.74 21.70
N LEU A 1034 -37.97 -15.79 22.39
CA LEU A 1034 -36.57 -16.22 22.45
C LEU A 1034 -36.35 -17.42 21.53
N ALA A 1035 -35.23 -17.43 20.80
CA ALA A 1035 -34.76 -18.56 20.04
C ALA A 1035 -33.33 -18.93 20.46
N LEU A 1036 -33.10 -20.21 20.74
CA LEU A 1036 -31.80 -20.72 21.16
C LEU A 1036 -31.31 -21.76 20.16
N LYS A 1037 -29.99 -21.76 19.91
CA LYS A 1037 -29.29 -22.82 19.18
C LYS A 1037 -28.20 -23.41 20.06
N GLY A 1038 -28.04 -24.73 20.02
CA GLY A 1038 -27.08 -25.45 20.84
C GLY A 1038 -27.48 -26.92 21.03
N ASN A 1039 -26.91 -27.59 22.02
CA ASN A 1039 -27.22 -28.98 22.36
C ASN A 1039 -27.43 -29.14 23.87
N GLY A 1040 -28.60 -29.58 24.30
CA GLY A 1040 -28.92 -29.82 25.72
C GLY A 1040 -30.25 -29.23 26.14
N THR A 1041 -30.57 -29.33 27.43
CA THR A 1041 -31.78 -28.71 28.02
C THR A 1041 -31.40 -27.52 28.89
N PHE A 1042 -32.12 -26.41 28.72
CA PHE A 1042 -31.82 -25.12 29.33
C PHE A 1042 -33.04 -24.54 30.04
N ASN A 1043 -32.85 -24.09 31.27
CA ASN A 1043 -33.76 -23.19 31.96
C ASN A 1043 -33.43 -21.75 31.58
N ILE A 1044 -34.42 -21.01 31.11
CA ILE A 1044 -34.30 -19.64 30.64
C ILE A 1044 -35.19 -18.76 31.49
N SER A 1045 -34.69 -17.63 31.94
CA SER A 1045 -35.46 -16.65 32.70
C SER A 1045 -35.22 -15.23 32.20
N ILE A 1046 -36.30 -14.47 32.08
CA ILE A 1046 -36.28 -13.05 31.71
C ILE A 1046 -37.51 -12.35 32.31
N GLY A 1047 -37.29 -11.35 33.17
CA GLY A 1047 -38.36 -10.74 33.96
C GLY A 1047 -39.06 -11.78 34.85
N ASP A 1048 -40.39 -11.83 34.80
CA ASP A 1048 -41.20 -12.79 35.55
C ASP A 1048 -41.38 -14.14 34.82
N TYR A 1049 -40.84 -14.29 33.61
CA TYR A 1049 -41.03 -15.47 32.77
C TYR A 1049 -39.89 -16.49 32.97
N LYS A 1050 -40.26 -17.77 33.06
CA LYS A 1050 -39.32 -18.90 33.13
C LYS A 1050 -39.75 -20.02 32.18
N TYR A 1051 -38.82 -20.51 31.38
CA TYR A 1051 -39.04 -21.57 30.38
C TYR A 1051 -37.98 -22.65 30.47
N VAL A 1052 -38.32 -23.86 30.02
CA VAL A 1052 -37.37 -24.96 29.83
C VAL A 1052 -37.39 -25.33 28.35
N LEU A 1053 -36.23 -25.26 27.68
CA LEU A 1053 -36.08 -25.62 26.27
C LEU A 1053 -35.04 -26.71 26.11
N THR A 1054 -35.39 -27.77 25.36
CA THR A 1054 -34.44 -28.79 24.91
C THR A 1054 -34.05 -28.50 23.48
N VAL A 1055 -32.76 -28.24 23.24
CA VAL A 1055 -32.21 -27.87 21.94
C VAL A 1055 -31.29 -28.96 21.38
N ASN A 1056 -31.30 -29.10 20.05
CA ASN A 1056 -30.41 -29.96 19.30
C ASN A 1056 -29.60 -29.11 18.32
N ASN A 1057 -28.32 -29.46 18.09
CA ASN A 1057 -27.37 -28.59 17.36
C ASN A 1057 -27.81 -28.21 15.92
N SER A 1058 -28.83 -28.87 15.36
CA SER A 1058 -29.31 -28.69 13.99
C SER A 1058 -30.23 -27.49 13.78
N THR A 1059 -31.04 -27.10 14.77
CA THR A 1059 -32.11 -26.11 14.59
C THR A 1059 -32.28 -25.17 15.77
N PHE A 1060 -32.91 -24.01 15.52
CA PHE A 1060 -33.36 -23.12 16.59
C PHE A 1060 -34.59 -23.69 17.27
N GLU A 1061 -34.60 -23.62 18.59
CA GLU A 1061 -35.77 -23.90 19.41
C GLU A 1061 -36.28 -22.63 20.06
N TYR A 1062 -37.58 -22.55 20.32
CA TYR A 1062 -38.24 -21.30 20.62
C TYR A 1062 -39.07 -21.37 21.91
N THR A 1063 -39.06 -20.29 22.69
CA THR A 1063 -40.02 -20.13 23.78
C THR A 1063 -41.43 -19.88 23.24
N PRO A 1064 -42.47 -20.03 24.09
CA PRO A 1064 -43.74 -19.35 23.89
C PRO A 1064 -43.55 -17.82 23.78
N LEU A 1065 -44.57 -17.14 23.28
CA LEU A 1065 -44.62 -15.68 23.25
C LEU A 1065 -44.82 -15.12 24.66
N PHE A 1066 -44.12 -14.03 24.98
CA PHE A 1066 -44.26 -13.33 26.26
C PHE A 1066 -44.13 -11.82 26.11
N TYR A 1067 -44.84 -11.07 26.96
CA TYR A 1067 -44.90 -9.62 26.86
C TYR A 1067 -43.88 -8.95 27.78
N LEU A 1068 -43.04 -8.06 27.23
CA LEU A 1068 -42.13 -7.21 28.00
C LEU A 1068 -42.49 -5.74 27.79
N ARG A 1069 -42.39 -4.97 28.89
CA ARG A 1069 -42.46 -3.51 28.84
C ARG A 1069 -41.07 -2.97 28.56
N ASN A 1070 -40.98 -1.71 28.16
CA ASN A 1070 -39.74 -0.98 28.07
C ASN A 1070 -39.08 -0.96 29.46
N GLY A 1071 -37.79 -1.31 29.51
CA GLY A 1071 -37.01 -1.39 30.74
C GLY A 1071 -35.80 -2.31 30.61
N GLU A 1072 -35.00 -2.38 31.67
CA GLU A 1072 -33.87 -3.31 31.74
C GLU A 1072 -34.29 -4.66 32.31
N TYR A 1073 -33.93 -5.74 31.62
CA TYR A 1073 -34.22 -7.11 32.03
C TYR A 1073 -32.94 -7.94 32.05
N LYS A 1074 -32.82 -8.83 33.03
CA LYS A 1074 -31.76 -9.84 33.06
C LYS A 1074 -32.26 -11.10 32.36
N LEU A 1075 -31.66 -11.44 31.22
CA LEU A 1075 -31.79 -12.74 30.58
C LEU A 1075 -30.77 -13.70 31.20
N GLU A 1076 -31.22 -14.79 31.78
CA GLU A 1076 -30.36 -15.81 32.41
C GLU A 1076 -30.70 -17.21 31.89
N ILE A 1077 -29.66 -17.98 31.55
CA ILE A 1077 -29.73 -19.31 30.94
C ILE A 1077 -28.86 -20.27 31.75
N THR A 1078 -29.45 -21.37 32.20
CA THR A 1078 -28.78 -22.41 33.00
C THR A 1078 -29.07 -23.80 32.43
N PRO A 1079 -28.08 -24.70 32.35
CA PRO A 1079 -28.28 -26.05 31.82
C PRO A 1079 -28.93 -26.95 32.87
N THR A 1080 -29.83 -27.83 32.43
CA THR A 1080 -30.33 -28.96 33.23
C THR A 1080 -29.71 -30.28 32.82
N SER A 1081 -29.22 -30.40 31.57
CA SER A 1081 -28.48 -31.57 31.09
C SER A 1081 -26.97 -31.43 31.32
N LYS A 1082 -26.27 -32.57 31.54
CA LYS A 1082 -24.80 -32.61 31.57
C LYS A 1082 -24.24 -32.30 30.17
N ASP A 1083 -23.09 -31.61 30.13
CA ASP A 1083 -22.37 -31.26 28.91
C ASP A 1083 -23.17 -30.42 27.89
N ALA A 1084 -24.12 -29.60 28.35
CA ALA A 1084 -24.90 -28.74 27.48
C ALA A 1084 -24.02 -27.69 26.76
N LEU A 1085 -24.31 -27.46 25.47
CA LEU A 1085 -23.65 -26.49 24.60
C LEU A 1085 -24.64 -25.40 24.21
N LEU A 1086 -24.26 -24.13 24.35
CA LEU A 1086 -25.04 -22.99 23.85
C LEU A 1086 -24.21 -22.25 22.80
N ASP A 1087 -24.85 -22.02 21.65
CA ASP A 1087 -24.26 -21.38 20.47
C ASP A 1087 -24.72 -19.92 20.40
N VAL A 1088 -26.01 -19.70 20.15
CA VAL A 1088 -26.59 -18.35 19.97
C VAL A 1088 -27.92 -18.21 20.67
N VAL A 1089 -28.20 -16.99 21.13
CA VAL A 1089 -29.49 -16.59 21.67
C VAL A 1089 -30.02 -15.38 20.89
N TRP A 1090 -31.26 -15.49 20.41
CA TRP A 1090 -31.98 -14.41 19.74
C TRP A 1090 -33.20 -14.04 20.55
N LEU A 1091 -33.40 -12.76 20.81
CA LEU A 1091 -34.65 -12.21 21.37
C LEU A 1091 -35.23 -11.27 20.34
N TYR A 1092 -36.46 -11.51 19.87
CA TYR A 1092 -37.08 -10.63 18.89
C TYR A 1092 -38.53 -10.32 19.22
N SER A 1093 -38.96 -9.10 18.87
CA SER A 1093 -40.35 -8.69 18.98
C SER A 1093 -41.16 -9.28 17.84
N THR A 1094 -42.34 -9.83 18.12
CA THR A 1094 -43.25 -10.31 17.08
C THR A 1094 -44.70 -10.25 17.54
N ASP A 1095 -45.60 -9.98 16.60
CA ASP A 1095 -47.05 -9.98 16.80
C ASP A 1095 -47.68 -11.35 16.47
N LYS A 1096 -46.89 -12.28 15.91
CA LYS A 1096 -47.32 -13.62 15.47
C LYS A 1096 -46.39 -14.68 16.05
N ASN A 1097 -46.81 -15.94 16.02
CA ASN A 1097 -45.96 -17.05 16.47
C ASN A 1097 -44.93 -17.48 15.40
N GLU A 1098 -44.27 -16.51 14.77
CA GLU A 1098 -43.36 -16.75 13.64
C GLU A 1098 -41.99 -17.24 14.12
N THR A 1099 -41.31 -18.05 13.32
CA THR A 1099 -39.93 -18.51 13.53
C THR A 1099 -38.92 -17.52 12.93
N LEU A 1100 -37.61 -17.69 13.20
CA LEU A 1100 -36.59 -16.86 12.55
C LEU A 1100 -36.58 -17.03 11.02
N GLU A 1101 -36.94 -18.22 10.49
CA GLU A 1101 -37.06 -18.40 9.03
C GLU A 1101 -38.17 -17.54 8.47
N GLU A 1102 -39.35 -17.61 9.09
CA GLU A 1102 -40.54 -16.88 8.67
C GLU A 1102 -40.34 -15.36 8.82
N LEU A 1103 -39.65 -14.93 9.88
CA LEU A 1103 -39.31 -13.51 10.12
C LEU A 1103 -38.44 -12.92 9.01
N PHE A 1104 -37.52 -13.71 8.45
CA PHE A 1104 -36.64 -13.29 7.35
C PHE A 1104 -37.14 -13.73 5.96
N GLN A 1105 -38.25 -14.47 5.87
CA GLN A 1105 -38.86 -14.84 4.60
C GLN A 1105 -39.52 -13.62 3.97
N THR A 1106 -38.92 -13.13 2.89
CA THR A 1106 -39.53 -12.09 2.06
C THR A 1106 -40.48 -12.75 1.06
N ASN A 1107 -41.78 -12.77 1.36
CA ASN A 1107 -42.80 -13.28 0.43
C ASN A 1107 -43.00 -12.38 -0.80
N GLU A 1108 -42.52 -11.14 -0.74
CA GLU A 1108 -42.61 -10.18 -1.83
C GLU A 1108 -41.25 -9.98 -2.49
N THR A 1109 -41.24 -9.92 -3.83
CA THR A 1109 -40.09 -9.48 -4.61
C THR A 1109 -40.22 -7.98 -4.89
N PRO A 1110 -39.62 -7.09 -4.08
CA PRO A 1110 -39.81 -5.65 -4.21
C PRO A 1110 -39.28 -5.10 -5.53
N ALA A 1111 -38.30 -5.77 -6.13
CA ALA A 1111 -37.77 -5.47 -7.45
C ALA A 1111 -37.24 -6.72 -8.15
N THR A 1112 -37.38 -6.73 -9.48
CA THR A 1112 -36.83 -7.77 -10.36
C THR A 1112 -35.97 -7.14 -11.42
N VAL A 1113 -34.72 -7.60 -11.55
CA VAL A 1113 -33.85 -7.24 -12.68
C VAL A 1113 -34.33 -8.01 -13.89
N GLN A 1114 -34.93 -7.31 -14.86
CA GLN A 1114 -35.42 -7.91 -16.10
C GLN A 1114 -34.28 -8.24 -17.06
N ASN A 1115 -33.30 -7.34 -17.15
CA ASN A 1115 -32.15 -7.47 -18.02
C ASN A 1115 -31.02 -6.56 -17.53
N TYR A 1116 -29.77 -6.94 -17.74
CA TYR A 1116 -28.62 -6.06 -17.59
C TYR A 1116 -27.61 -6.32 -18.71
N THR A 1117 -26.95 -5.26 -19.16
CA THR A 1117 -25.92 -5.34 -20.20
C THR A 1117 -24.73 -4.48 -19.83
N LYS A 1118 -23.55 -5.08 -19.81
CA LYS A 1118 -22.27 -4.37 -19.78
C LYS A 1118 -22.00 -3.77 -21.15
N ILE A 1119 -22.08 -2.44 -21.27
CA ILE A 1119 -21.75 -1.76 -22.53
C ILE A 1119 -20.23 -1.65 -22.67
N ASN A 1120 -19.56 -1.27 -21.57
CA ASN A 1120 -18.11 -1.24 -21.43
C ASN A 1120 -17.75 -1.21 -19.93
N PRO A 1121 -16.45 -1.28 -19.53
CA PRO A 1121 -16.04 -1.30 -18.12
C PRO A 1121 -16.57 -0.16 -17.25
N THR A 1122 -16.93 0.98 -17.86
CA THR A 1122 -17.40 2.19 -17.15
C THR A 1122 -18.90 2.42 -17.26
N LEU A 1123 -19.64 1.55 -17.95
CA LEU A 1123 -21.03 1.78 -18.31
C LEU A 1123 -21.82 0.47 -18.35
N TRP A 1124 -22.79 0.37 -17.44
CA TRP A 1124 -23.77 -0.70 -17.43
C TRP A 1124 -25.17 -0.14 -17.56
N LYS A 1125 -26.03 -0.88 -18.24
CA LYS A 1125 -27.47 -0.61 -18.30
C LYS A 1125 -28.22 -1.75 -17.63
N VAL A 1126 -29.12 -1.41 -16.73
CA VAL A 1126 -29.94 -2.34 -15.97
C VAL A 1126 -31.40 -1.94 -16.14
N LYS A 1127 -32.25 -2.89 -16.52
CA LYS A 1127 -33.71 -2.72 -16.56
C LYS A 1127 -34.31 -3.41 -15.35
N VAL A 1128 -35.03 -2.65 -14.53
CA VAL A 1128 -35.63 -3.14 -13.29
C VAL A 1128 -37.12 -2.84 -13.32
N ASN A 1129 -37.93 -3.82 -12.91
CA ASN A 1129 -39.32 -3.59 -12.54
C ASN A 1129 -39.43 -3.67 -11.02
N ALA A 1130 -39.80 -2.57 -10.37
CA ALA A 1130 -39.84 -2.43 -8.93
C ALA A 1130 -41.23 -2.01 -8.43
N THR A 1131 -41.76 -2.71 -7.44
CA THR A 1131 -43.00 -2.38 -6.76
C THR A 1131 -42.75 -1.56 -5.49
N LYS A 1132 -41.55 -1.67 -4.90
CA LYS A 1132 -41.10 -0.94 -3.71
C LYS A 1132 -39.66 -0.42 -3.88
N PRO A 1133 -39.22 0.56 -3.09
CA PRO A 1133 -37.81 0.91 -2.98
C PRO A 1133 -36.94 -0.33 -2.74
N PHE A 1134 -35.76 -0.35 -3.36
CA PHE A 1134 -34.91 -1.53 -3.35
C PHE A 1134 -33.44 -1.15 -3.33
N PHE A 1135 -32.61 -2.12 -2.96
CA PHE A 1135 -31.18 -1.95 -2.92
C PHE A 1135 -30.54 -2.73 -4.07
N LEU A 1136 -29.88 -2.03 -4.99
CA LEU A 1136 -29.20 -2.61 -6.14
C LEU A 1136 -27.74 -2.89 -5.79
N THR A 1137 -27.34 -4.16 -5.73
CA THR A 1137 -25.95 -4.57 -5.55
C THR A 1137 -25.24 -4.68 -6.90
N PHE A 1138 -24.02 -4.16 -6.98
CA PHE A 1138 -23.21 -4.16 -8.20
C PHE A 1138 -21.85 -4.79 -7.91
N ALA A 1139 -21.61 -5.99 -8.45
CA ALA A 1139 -20.46 -6.86 -8.19
C ALA A 1139 -19.13 -6.37 -8.82
N GLU A 1140 -18.91 -5.06 -8.82
CA GLU A 1140 -17.62 -4.41 -9.07
C GLU A 1140 -17.10 -3.85 -7.74
N SER A 1141 -15.78 -3.79 -7.59
CA SER A 1141 -15.12 -3.21 -6.41
C SER A 1141 -15.69 -1.85 -6.05
N TYR A 1142 -15.95 -1.64 -4.76
CA TYR A 1142 -16.44 -0.38 -4.24
C TYR A 1142 -15.51 0.78 -4.62
N ASP A 1143 -16.07 1.79 -5.28
CA ASP A 1143 -15.40 3.07 -5.51
C ASP A 1143 -16.47 4.18 -5.43
N PRO A 1144 -16.26 5.24 -4.63
CA PRO A 1144 -17.24 6.30 -4.41
C PRO A 1144 -17.58 7.11 -5.67
N LEU A 1145 -16.82 6.94 -6.77
CA LEU A 1145 -17.02 7.64 -8.03
C LEU A 1145 -17.91 6.90 -9.04
N TRP A 1146 -18.41 5.72 -8.70
CA TRP A 1146 -19.56 5.13 -9.39
C TRP A 1146 -20.82 5.97 -9.13
N GLU A 1147 -21.74 6.00 -10.07
CA GLU A 1147 -23.01 6.71 -9.96
C GLU A 1147 -24.11 5.88 -10.64
N ALA A 1148 -25.23 5.66 -9.95
CA ALA A 1148 -26.44 5.12 -10.57
C ALA A 1148 -27.35 6.27 -11.04
N ARG A 1149 -27.56 6.37 -12.35
CA ARG A 1149 -28.49 7.33 -12.98
C ARG A 1149 -29.80 6.61 -13.28
N VAL A 1150 -30.86 6.94 -12.55
CA VAL A 1150 -32.16 6.28 -12.63
C VAL A 1150 -33.06 7.04 -13.60
N TYR A 1151 -33.53 6.35 -14.64
CA TYR A 1151 -34.45 6.90 -15.63
C TYR A 1151 -35.83 6.25 -15.51
N LYS A 1152 -36.87 7.07 -15.60
CA LYS A 1152 -38.28 6.65 -15.69
C LYS A 1152 -38.90 7.34 -16.91
N ASN A 1153 -39.49 6.55 -17.81
CA ASN A 1153 -40.04 7.04 -19.08
C ASN A 1153 -39.04 7.90 -19.89
N GLY A 1154 -37.77 7.51 -19.91
CA GLY A 1154 -36.69 8.21 -20.64
C GLY A 1154 -36.17 9.49 -19.98
N LYS A 1155 -36.73 9.94 -18.85
CA LYS A 1155 -36.27 11.11 -18.09
C LYS A 1155 -35.44 10.67 -16.88
N LEU A 1156 -34.32 11.35 -16.64
CA LEU A 1156 -33.52 11.18 -15.44
C LEU A 1156 -34.31 11.68 -14.22
N VAL A 1157 -34.59 10.80 -13.26
CA VAL A 1157 -35.38 11.11 -12.06
C VAL A 1157 -34.55 11.10 -10.78
N GLU A 1158 -33.45 10.35 -10.73
CA GLU A 1158 -32.61 10.23 -9.54
C GLU A 1158 -31.15 9.94 -9.91
N LYS A 1159 -30.22 10.44 -9.10
CA LYS A 1159 -28.80 10.07 -9.12
C LYS A 1159 -28.42 9.57 -7.74
N VAL A 1160 -27.88 8.36 -7.65
CA VAL A 1160 -27.58 7.69 -6.39
C VAL A 1160 -26.10 7.38 -6.31
N SER A 1161 -25.48 7.81 -5.21
CA SER A 1161 -24.09 7.47 -4.86
C SER A 1161 -23.99 6.06 -4.29
N PRO A 1162 -22.88 5.35 -4.52
CA PRO A 1162 -22.69 4.00 -4.00
C PRO A 1162 -22.43 4.02 -2.50
N VAL A 1163 -22.83 2.96 -1.84
CA VAL A 1163 -22.39 2.59 -0.49
C VAL A 1163 -21.71 1.22 -0.54
N PRO A 1164 -20.73 0.94 0.34
CA PRO A 1164 -20.05 -0.34 0.34
C PRO A 1164 -20.99 -1.45 0.84
N VAL A 1165 -21.09 -2.54 0.08
CA VAL A 1165 -21.82 -3.76 0.45
C VAL A 1165 -20.82 -4.88 0.62
N TYR A 1166 -21.00 -5.69 1.66
CA TYR A 1166 -20.04 -6.74 2.05
C TYR A 1166 -18.60 -6.22 2.27
N GLY A 1167 -18.43 -4.91 2.43
CA GLY A 1167 -17.12 -4.25 2.54
C GLY A 1167 -16.30 -4.18 1.24
N VAL A 1168 -16.77 -4.78 0.13
CA VAL A 1168 -15.96 -4.94 -1.09
C VAL A 1168 -16.63 -4.46 -2.37
N ILE A 1169 -17.97 -4.45 -2.48
CA ILE A 1169 -18.66 -4.10 -3.74
C ILE A 1169 -19.57 -2.87 -3.58
N ASN A 1170 -20.05 -2.34 -4.70
CA ASN A 1170 -20.94 -1.17 -4.72
C ASN A 1170 -22.40 -1.59 -4.46
N GLY A 1171 -23.15 -0.71 -3.78
CA GLY A 1171 -24.58 -0.83 -3.58
C GLY A 1171 -25.29 0.51 -3.73
N PHE A 1172 -26.50 0.52 -4.28
CA PHE A 1172 -27.27 1.73 -4.54
C PHE A 1172 -28.68 1.56 -3.98
N TRP A 1173 -29.07 2.43 -3.05
CA TRP A 1173 -30.46 2.49 -2.56
C TRP A 1173 -31.31 3.31 -3.53
N ILE A 1174 -32.27 2.67 -4.20
CA ILE A 1174 -33.15 3.28 -5.20
C ILE A 1174 -34.54 3.45 -4.62
N ASN A 1175 -35.00 4.70 -4.49
CA ASN A 1175 -36.32 5.01 -3.95
C ASN A 1175 -37.44 4.93 -5.01
N GLN A 1176 -37.08 4.93 -6.30
CA GLN A 1176 -38.04 4.93 -7.39
C GLN A 1176 -38.70 3.55 -7.59
N THR A 1177 -39.95 3.57 -8.06
CA THR A 1177 -40.73 2.37 -8.40
C THR A 1177 -41.28 2.43 -9.83
N GLY A 1178 -41.73 1.29 -10.34
CA GLY A 1178 -42.20 1.03 -11.70
C GLY A 1178 -41.12 0.42 -12.58
N ASN A 1179 -41.26 0.60 -13.90
CA ASN A 1179 -40.25 0.21 -14.87
C ASN A 1179 -39.16 1.28 -14.94
N LEU A 1180 -37.95 0.91 -14.54
CA LEU A 1180 -36.78 1.79 -14.44
C LEU A 1180 -35.68 1.33 -15.39
N GLU A 1181 -35.01 2.29 -16.04
CA GLU A 1181 -33.71 2.07 -16.68
C GLU A 1181 -32.64 2.71 -15.80
N ILE A 1182 -31.76 1.90 -15.21
CA ILE A 1182 -30.67 2.37 -14.37
C ILE A 1182 -29.37 2.28 -15.16
N VAL A 1183 -28.69 3.40 -15.28
CA VAL A 1183 -27.38 3.50 -15.91
C VAL A 1183 -26.33 3.63 -14.81
N LEU A 1184 -25.54 2.57 -14.60
CA LEU A 1184 -24.38 2.62 -13.70
C LEU A 1184 -23.20 3.18 -14.49
N ARG A 1185 -22.67 4.32 -14.07
CA ARG A 1185 -21.61 5.06 -14.77
C ARG A 1185 -20.45 5.37 -13.83
N TYR A 1186 -19.24 5.06 -14.27
CA TYR A 1186 -18.02 5.50 -13.59
C TYR A 1186 -17.72 6.95 -13.99
N THR A 1187 -17.97 7.89 -13.07
CA THR A 1187 -17.95 9.34 -13.37
C THR A 1187 -16.62 9.88 -13.93
N PRO A 1188 -15.42 9.35 -13.58
CA PRO A 1188 -14.17 9.83 -14.15
C PRO A 1188 -14.07 9.69 -15.66
N GLN A 1189 -14.76 8.71 -16.25
CA GLN A 1189 -14.75 8.51 -17.71
C GLN A 1189 -15.31 9.76 -18.43
N ASP A 1190 -16.28 10.46 -17.83
CA ASP A 1190 -16.85 11.69 -18.40
C ASP A 1190 -15.80 12.81 -18.47
N TRP A 1191 -14.81 12.84 -17.56
CA TRP A 1191 -13.71 13.82 -17.62
C TRP A 1191 -12.75 13.55 -18.77
N PHE A 1192 -12.47 12.29 -19.08
CA PHE A 1192 -11.69 11.93 -20.27
C PHE A 1192 -12.40 12.40 -21.54
N GLU A 1193 -13.70 12.11 -21.67
CA GLU A 1193 -14.50 12.51 -22.83
C GLU A 1193 -14.51 14.04 -23.01
N ARG A 1194 -14.64 14.81 -21.92
CA ARG A 1194 -14.52 16.28 -21.96
C ARG A 1194 -13.11 16.75 -22.33
N GLY A 1195 -12.07 16.11 -21.77
CA GLY A 1195 -10.68 16.41 -22.11
C GLY A 1195 -10.39 16.19 -23.59
N LEU A 1196 -10.97 15.14 -24.18
CA LEU A 1196 -10.88 14.84 -25.61
C LEU A 1196 -11.55 15.92 -26.47
N ILE A 1197 -12.74 16.40 -26.08
CA ILE A 1197 -13.43 17.51 -26.78
C ILE A 1197 -12.59 18.80 -26.73
N ILE A 1198 -12.01 19.14 -25.57
CA ILE A 1198 -11.16 20.33 -25.40
C ILE A 1198 -9.91 20.22 -26.29
N SER A 1199 -9.24 19.07 -26.25
CA SER A 1199 -8.08 18.77 -27.07
C SER A 1199 -8.38 18.91 -28.57
N LEU A 1200 -9.46 18.28 -29.04
CA LEU A 1200 -9.85 18.30 -30.45
C LEU A 1200 -10.20 19.72 -30.91
N THR A 1201 -10.97 20.46 -30.11
CA THR A 1201 -11.34 21.85 -30.41
C THR A 1201 -10.10 22.73 -30.51
N THR A 1202 -9.17 22.60 -29.55
CA THR A 1202 -7.92 23.37 -29.54
C THR A 1202 -7.02 23.01 -30.73
N PHE A 1203 -6.97 21.72 -31.09
CA PHE A 1203 -6.22 21.24 -32.26
C PHE A 1203 -6.76 21.87 -33.56
N ILE A 1204 -8.07 21.81 -33.78
CA ILE A 1204 -8.74 22.39 -34.96
C ILE A 1204 -8.47 23.90 -35.04
N LEU A 1205 -8.62 24.63 -33.93
CA LEU A 1205 -8.33 26.06 -33.87
C LEU A 1205 -6.86 26.37 -34.16
N SER A 1206 -5.93 25.52 -33.73
CA SER A 1206 -4.49 25.70 -33.96
C SER A 1206 -4.13 25.47 -35.43
N VAL A 1207 -4.70 24.43 -36.06
CA VAL A 1207 -4.54 24.17 -37.51
C VAL A 1207 -5.13 25.33 -38.32
N PHE A 1208 -6.34 25.77 -37.98
CA PHE A 1208 -6.97 26.93 -38.60
C PHE A 1208 -6.12 28.19 -38.45
N TYR A 1209 -5.57 28.45 -37.26
CA TYR A 1209 -4.68 29.60 -37.03
C TYR A 1209 -3.43 29.53 -37.91
N ILE A 1210 -2.76 28.38 -38.01
CA ILE A 1210 -1.57 28.21 -38.86
C ILE A 1210 -1.92 28.44 -40.34
N PHE A 1211 -3.05 27.89 -40.80
CA PHE A 1211 -3.53 28.12 -42.16
C PHE A 1211 -3.84 29.60 -42.41
N TYR A 1212 -4.54 30.25 -41.47
CA TYR A 1212 -4.83 31.68 -41.53
C TYR A 1212 -3.55 32.52 -41.55
N ASP A 1213 -2.57 32.23 -40.70
CA ASP A 1213 -1.29 32.93 -40.60
C ASP A 1213 -0.51 32.84 -41.92
N TRP A 1214 -0.46 31.63 -42.51
CA TRP A 1214 0.13 31.40 -43.83
C TRP A 1214 -0.57 32.17 -44.96
N ARG A 1215 -1.91 32.19 -45.00
CA ARG A 1215 -2.67 32.96 -46.00
C ARG A 1215 -2.56 34.47 -45.78
N ARG A 1216 -2.45 34.92 -44.52
CA ARG A 1216 -2.20 36.33 -44.17
C ARG A 1216 -0.85 36.78 -44.71
N GLU A 1217 0.21 35.99 -44.51
CA GLU A 1217 1.55 36.26 -45.06
C GLU A 1217 1.56 36.32 -46.59
N LYS A 1218 0.78 35.46 -47.26
CA LYS A 1218 0.59 35.50 -48.72
C LYS A 1218 -0.24 36.69 -49.22
N GLY A 1219 -0.84 37.48 -48.33
CA GLY A 1219 -1.48 38.74 -48.67
C GLY A 1219 -2.97 38.64 -49.04
N ASP A 1220 -3.61 37.50 -48.80
CA ASP A 1220 -5.01 37.25 -49.13
C ASP A 1220 -5.98 38.31 -48.57
N LYS A 1221 -6.92 38.75 -49.41
CA LYS A 1221 -7.91 39.79 -49.04
C LYS A 1221 -8.79 39.38 -47.85
N TRP A 1222 -9.24 38.13 -47.78
CA TRP A 1222 -10.11 37.66 -46.70
C TRP A 1222 -9.35 37.58 -45.36
N ALA A 1223 -8.10 37.11 -45.35
CA ALA A 1223 -7.28 37.00 -44.15
C ALA A 1223 -6.95 38.38 -43.57
N LYS A 1224 -6.55 39.34 -44.42
CA LYS A 1224 -6.32 40.74 -44.02
C LYS A 1224 -7.60 41.43 -43.51
N ARG A 1225 -8.77 41.12 -44.09
CA ARG A 1225 -10.07 41.62 -43.56
C ARG A 1225 -10.36 41.07 -42.16
N LEU A 1226 -10.09 39.78 -41.93
CA LEU A 1226 -10.26 39.14 -40.63
C LEU A 1226 -9.36 39.79 -39.57
N GLU A 1227 -8.09 40.06 -39.89
CA GLU A 1227 -7.15 40.76 -39.01
C GLU A 1227 -7.67 42.14 -38.59
N ARG A 1228 -8.18 42.93 -39.56
CA ARG A 1228 -8.75 44.25 -39.28
C ARG A 1228 -9.97 44.18 -38.36
N LYS A 1229 -10.86 43.19 -38.56
CA LYS A 1229 -12.00 42.95 -37.68
C LYS A 1229 -11.55 42.55 -36.27
N ALA A 1230 -10.56 41.66 -36.17
CA ALA A 1230 -10.01 41.21 -34.89
C ALA A 1230 -9.33 42.36 -34.12
N LYS A 1231 -8.54 43.22 -34.79
CA LYS A 1231 -7.97 44.44 -34.18
C LYS A 1231 -9.06 45.37 -33.66
N LYS A 1232 -10.07 45.69 -34.50
CA LYS A 1232 -11.22 46.52 -34.07
C LYS A 1232 -11.94 45.94 -32.85
N PHE A 1233 -12.10 44.61 -32.78
CA PHE A 1233 -12.71 43.95 -31.62
C PHE A 1233 -11.82 44.03 -30.37
N LEU A 1234 -10.53 43.76 -30.49
CA LEU A 1234 -9.56 43.86 -29.39
C LEU A 1234 -9.44 45.29 -28.86
N ASP A 1235 -9.49 46.28 -29.73
CA ASP A 1235 -9.46 47.69 -29.34
C ASP A 1235 -10.74 48.07 -28.58
N LYS A 1236 -11.92 47.61 -29.04
CA LYS A 1236 -13.18 47.74 -28.28
C LYS A 1236 -13.12 47.05 -26.92
N LEU A 1237 -12.50 45.86 -26.83
CA LEU A 1237 -12.36 45.11 -25.58
C LEU A 1237 -11.42 45.83 -24.61
N LYS A 1238 -10.26 46.32 -25.09
CA LYS A 1238 -9.32 47.13 -24.29
C LYS A 1238 -9.96 48.41 -23.78
N GLN A 1239 -10.77 49.08 -24.60
CA GLN A 1239 -11.54 50.26 -24.18
C GLN A 1239 -12.55 49.89 -23.08
N ARG A 1240 -13.30 48.78 -23.21
CA ARG A 1240 -14.23 48.29 -22.16
C ARG A 1240 -13.53 47.90 -20.86
N ILE A 1241 -12.35 47.27 -20.92
CA ILE A 1241 -11.58 46.87 -19.73
C ILE A 1241 -10.97 48.10 -19.04
N ARG A 1242 -10.47 49.08 -19.81
CA ARG A 1242 -10.03 50.38 -19.25
C ARG A 1242 -11.19 51.11 -18.55
N PHE A 1243 -12.40 51.07 -19.09
CA PHE A 1243 -13.59 51.67 -18.45
C PHE A 1243 -14.04 50.94 -17.17
N LYS A 1244 -13.84 49.61 -17.06
CA LYS A 1244 -14.20 48.85 -15.85
C LYS A 1244 -13.19 48.97 -14.71
N ASN A 1245 -11.90 49.19 -15.01
CA ASN A 1245 -10.85 49.27 -13.99
C ASN A 1245 -10.59 50.67 -13.42
N LEU A 1246 -11.13 51.74 -14.02
CA LEU A 1246 -11.07 53.09 -13.46
C LEU A 1246 -12.20 53.39 -12.45
N ARG A 1247 -13.32 52.65 -12.50
CA ARG A 1247 -14.49 52.86 -11.62
C ARG A 1247 -14.47 52.05 -10.31
N LYS A 1248 -13.52 51.11 -10.17
CA LYS A 1248 -13.41 50.21 -9.01
C LYS A 1248 -12.12 50.39 -8.19
N LEU A 1249 -11.31 51.39 -8.53
CA LEU A 1249 -10.13 51.80 -7.76
C LEU A 1249 -10.33 53.14 -7.02
N PHE A 1250 -11.51 53.76 -7.17
CA PHE A 1250 -11.94 55.00 -6.51
C PHE A 1250 -13.29 54.85 -5.77
N MET A 1251 -13.62 53.61 -5.39
CA MET A 1251 -14.55 53.23 -4.33
C MET A 1251 -13.86 52.12 -3.55
#